data_AF-A0A387B6Q4-F1
#
_entry.id   AF-A0A387B6Q4-F1
#
_cell.length_a   1.000
_cell.length_b   1.000
_cell.length_c   1.000
_cell.angle_alpha   90.00
_cell.angle_beta   90.00
_cell.angle_gamma   90.00
#
_symmetry.space_group_name_H-M   'P 1'
#
loop_
_entity.id
_entity.type
_entity.pdbx_description
1 polymer ?
#
loop_
_entity_poly.entity_id
_entity_poly.type
_entity_poly.pdbx_seq_one_letter_code
_entity_poly.pdbx_strand_id
1 'polypeptide(L)'
;MRRPMIVLIPAYEPGDRLAPLVAQLRRMAPELAIVVVDDGSGPAFRAVFDATRVLGAQVLTHPRNLGKAAALRTGLRHALEHHPGADVVTADSDGQHTAQDILRVAERLDGPGGRGTDGVPHPDAGGRPLVLGARTFGTGTPARSRFGNAVSTALFGFAAGYRVRDTQTGLRGIPAERIAWMLEVPGERFAYELEVLLACRGAGVPVVEVPIETVYLERNAASHFRPLRDSALVMRPLLRYLAASFAGFLVDVVLLQGLVLLGAPLLAAVVGARLVSGSVNFVLNRRYVFRARAGSWGGQALRYAALATMVLGVNYLALAALTSLGVALLAVKVTVELVLFLVAFAVQRVLVFARRVRPARAHRGHRIRRAASATVAGASVLVLAGCAVASGSTTTASEPSPAADADLWDTSLVHEVSVDADDAVLEGLVSTYLETGEKDWAEVNVTIDGTTIDHVGIKLKGNSSLRRIDSDTALAEIPWIIRLDKYVDEQSYQGETELVVRGNDSATSLNEAVALGLLRAAGLAAENATAVRFSVGDGDAALRLVIENPTGAWAEEEFGAAGQLYKAESGGDEEYHGDDPDAYADSWDQEGGDDELAALISFLRFVNESDDATFAAELAEHLDVDAFARYLAFQDLVSNTDDIDGPGNNWYLYVDDATGVATVVTWDLNLALGGSNGGNRGGGGGDRGQGDAPRQDGAGGGGRGGGSVLRDRFLDVPAFAELYAQAAATLQAQLVDSGVAAELVDDWQQTLDAGAADLVPAATVADEADAIRTKLGIG
;
A
#
# COMPACT_ATOMS: atom_id res chain seq x y z
N MET A 1 -19.97 44.45 -1.49
CA MET A 1 -20.24 43.44 -0.45
C MET A 1 -19.50 42.18 -0.87
N ARG A 2 -18.63 41.63 -0.02
CA ARG A 2 -17.96 40.36 -0.29
C ARG A 2 -19.03 39.28 -0.48
N ARG A 3 -18.85 38.40 -1.48
CA ARG A 3 -19.81 37.32 -1.72
C ARG A 3 -19.74 36.30 -0.57
N PRO A 4 -20.87 35.66 -0.21
CA PRO A 4 -20.84 34.60 0.79
C PRO A 4 -19.94 33.45 0.31
N MET A 5 -19.16 32.88 1.22
CA MET A 5 -18.16 31.86 0.87
C MET A 5 -18.08 30.76 1.92
N ILE A 6 -17.84 29.55 1.43
CA ILE A 6 -17.72 28.32 2.22
C ILE A 6 -16.35 27.72 1.97
N VAL A 7 -15.63 27.38 3.05
CA VAL A 7 -14.49 26.47 2.99
C VAL A 7 -15.02 25.05 3.15
N LEU A 8 -14.83 24.20 2.13
CA LEU A 8 -15.28 22.81 2.12
C LEU A 8 -14.08 21.88 2.30
N ILE A 9 -14.07 21.12 3.39
CA ILE A 9 -12.97 20.22 3.75
C ILE A 9 -13.48 18.76 3.77
N PRO A 10 -13.25 17.96 2.72
CA PRO A 10 -13.45 16.52 2.82
C PRO A 10 -12.38 15.91 3.73
N ALA A 11 -12.80 15.04 4.65
CA ALA A 11 -11.93 14.40 5.62
C ALA A 11 -12.29 12.91 5.75
N TYR A 12 -11.27 12.06 5.72
CA TYR A 12 -11.35 10.65 6.05
C TYR A 12 -10.15 10.34 6.94
N GLU A 13 -10.41 9.85 8.15
CA GLU A 13 -9.37 9.57 9.17
C GLU A 13 -8.40 10.77 9.37
N PRO A 14 -8.91 12.01 9.56
CA PRO A 14 -8.04 13.18 9.62
C PRO A 14 -7.17 13.15 10.89
N GLY A 15 -5.87 13.43 10.73
CA GLY A 15 -4.98 13.64 11.87
C GLY A 15 -5.27 14.95 12.64
N ASP A 16 -4.46 15.23 13.65
CA ASP A 16 -4.69 16.31 14.62
C ASP A 16 -4.63 17.74 14.06
N ARG A 17 -4.30 17.90 12.77
CA ARG A 17 -4.15 19.20 12.11
C ARG A 17 -5.46 19.81 11.63
N LEU A 18 -6.53 19.01 11.50
CA LEU A 18 -7.83 19.52 11.03
C LEU A 18 -8.41 20.57 11.99
N ALA A 19 -8.44 20.29 13.30
CA ALA A 19 -8.98 21.23 14.28
C ALA A 19 -8.15 22.55 14.37
N PRO A 20 -6.80 22.53 14.43
CA PRO A 20 -5.97 23.71 14.29
C PRO A 20 -6.22 24.53 13.02
N LEU A 21 -6.41 23.88 11.86
CA LEU A 21 -6.73 24.57 10.60
C LEU A 21 -8.08 25.30 10.70
N VAL A 22 -9.11 24.63 11.23
CA VAL A 22 -10.43 25.24 11.46
C VAL A 22 -10.32 26.42 12.43
N ALA A 23 -9.58 26.26 13.53
CA ALA A 23 -9.33 27.33 14.49
C ALA A 23 -8.61 28.53 13.85
N GLN A 24 -7.61 28.27 13.00
CA GLN A 24 -6.87 29.31 12.30
C GLN A 24 -7.77 30.06 11.30
N LEU A 25 -8.53 29.35 10.47
CA LEU A 25 -9.50 29.95 9.54
C LEU A 25 -10.53 30.79 10.27
N ARG A 26 -11.06 30.31 11.39
CA ARG A 26 -12.02 31.03 12.24
C ARG A 26 -11.45 32.32 12.82
N ARG A 27 -10.17 32.32 13.23
CA ARG A 27 -9.48 33.53 13.72
C ARG A 27 -9.21 34.54 12.60
N MET A 28 -8.79 34.06 11.43
CA MET A 28 -8.37 34.94 10.33
C MET A 28 -9.54 35.51 9.52
N ALA A 29 -10.62 34.74 9.38
CA ALA A 29 -11.78 35.09 8.57
C ALA A 29 -13.07 34.56 9.23
N PRO A 30 -13.53 35.18 10.33
CA PRO A 30 -14.68 34.72 11.11
C PRO A 30 -15.99 34.69 10.31
N GLU A 31 -16.08 35.43 9.21
CA GLU A 31 -17.23 35.49 8.31
C GLU A 31 -17.39 34.28 7.38
N LEU A 32 -16.35 33.44 7.22
CA LEU A 32 -16.41 32.28 6.33
C LEU A 32 -17.24 31.15 6.94
N ALA A 33 -18.13 30.56 6.17
CA ALA A 33 -18.72 29.29 6.56
C ALA A 33 -17.66 28.19 6.37
N ILE A 34 -17.56 27.25 7.32
CA ILE A 34 -16.66 26.10 7.21
C ILE A 34 -17.53 24.86 7.26
N VAL A 35 -17.47 24.04 6.21
CA VAL A 35 -18.17 22.77 6.10
C VAL A 35 -17.11 21.68 6.01
N VAL A 36 -17.08 20.80 7.00
CA VAL A 36 -16.25 19.59 7.01
C VAL A 36 -17.15 18.42 6.64
N VAL A 37 -16.69 17.55 5.74
CA VAL A 37 -17.40 16.31 5.41
C VAL A 37 -16.55 15.15 5.90
N ASP A 38 -16.96 14.57 7.02
CA ASP A 38 -16.46 13.30 7.53
C ASP A 38 -16.98 12.18 6.63
N ASP A 39 -16.10 11.61 5.81
CA ASP A 39 -16.39 10.52 4.89
C ASP A 39 -16.42 9.17 5.62
N GLY A 40 -17.07 9.11 6.79
CA GLY A 40 -17.23 7.88 7.55
C GLY A 40 -15.95 7.36 8.18
N SER A 41 -15.20 8.25 8.84
CA SER A 41 -13.94 7.94 9.54
C SER A 41 -14.13 7.06 10.78
N GLY A 42 -15.37 6.88 11.25
CA GLY A 42 -15.68 6.03 12.39
C GLY A 42 -15.61 6.73 13.76
N PRO A 43 -15.91 5.99 14.85
CA PRO A 43 -15.98 6.55 16.20
C PRO A 43 -14.67 7.14 16.72
N ALA A 44 -13.51 6.56 16.39
CA ALA A 44 -12.19 7.01 16.84
C ALA A 44 -11.91 8.49 16.52
N PHE A 45 -12.36 8.96 15.35
CA PHE A 45 -12.13 10.35 14.91
C PHE A 45 -13.22 11.32 15.38
N ARG A 46 -14.20 10.84 16.16
CA ARG A 46 -15.33 11.66 16.63
C ARG A 46 -14.85 12.82 17.49
N ALA A 47 -13.79 12.65 18.28
CA ALA A 47 -13.19 13.72 19.06
C ALA A 47 -12.68 14.87 18.18
N VAL A 48 -11.97 14.56 17.08
CA VAL A 48 -11.50 15.56 16.11
C VAL A 48 -12.69 16.29 15.49
N PHE A 49 -13.72 15.56 15.04
CA PHE A 49 -14.90 16.18 14.46
C PHE A 49 -15.72 16.98 15.47
N ASP A 50 -15.85 16.53 16.72
CA ASP A 50 -16.50 17.28 17.79
C ASP A 50 -15.73 18.56 18.13
N ALA A 51 -14.39 18.49 18.17
CA ALA A 51 -13.56 19.68 18.30
C ALA A 51 -13.78 20.66 17.13
N THR A 52 -13.86 20.18 15.88
CA THR A 52 -14.17 21.05 14.74
C THR A 52 -15.57 21.67 14.83
N ARG A 53 -16.58 20.94 15.34
CA ARG A 53 -17.92 21.48 15.63
C ARG A 53 -17.87 22.58 16.68
N VAL A 54 -17.13 22.37 17.77
CA VAL A 54 -16.94 23.37 18.84
C VAL A 54 -16.26 24.62 18.31
N LEU A 55 -15.30 24.48 17.40
CA LEU A 55 -14.65 25.59 16.69
C LEU A 55 -15.56 26.27 15.65
N GLY A 56 -16.80 25.79 15.49
CA GLY A 56 -17.82 26.41 14.65
C GLY A 56 -17.86 25.91 13.21
N ALA A 57 -17.22 24.79 12.87
CA ALA A 57 -17.43 24.14 11.58
C ALA A 57 -18.74 23.32 11.58
N GLN A 58 -19.43 23.31 10.44
CA GLN A 58 -20.53 22.37 10.22
C GLN A 58 -19.94 21.05 9.73
N VAL A 59 -20.16 19.97 10.47
CA VAL A 59 -19.68 18.64 10.10
C VAL A 59 -20.82 17.79 9.54
N LEU A 60 -20.68 17.33 8.29
CA LEU A 60 -21.55 16.36 7.65
C LEU A 60 -20.87 14.98 7.72
N THR A 61 -21.57 13.95 8.17
CA THR A 61 -20.97 12.62 8.34
C THR A 61 -21.63 11.59 7.43
N HIS A 62 -20.81 10.82 6.71
CA HIS A 62 -21.24 9.61 6.02
C HIS A 62 -21.23 8.42 6.98
N PRO A 63 -22.11 7.42 6.78
CA PRO A 63 -22.15 6.24 7.65
C PRO A 63 -20.95 5.30 7.48
N ARG A 64 -20.20 5.43 6.38
CA ARG A 64 -19.00 4.66 6.03
C ARG A 64 -18.21 5.40 4.95
N ASN A 65 -16.98 4.99 4.69
CA ASN A 65 -16.16 5.53 3.60
C ASN A 65 -16.79 5.38 2.22
N LEU A 66 -17.10 6.52 1.57
CA LEU A 66 -17.63 6.60 0.21
C LEU A 66 -16.61 7.18 -0.79
N GLY A 67 -15.46 7.64 -0.30
CA GLY A 67 -14.34 8.22 -1.04
C GLY A 67 -14.43 9.73 -1.28
N LYS A 68 -13.27 10.39 -1.40
CA LYS A 68 -13.11 11.86 -1.57
C LYS A 68 -14.12 12.53 -2.53
N ALA A 69 -14.39 11.93 -3.69
CA ALA A 69 -15.37 12.46 -4.64
C ALA A 69 -16.81 12.51 -4.07
N ALA A 70 -17.21 11.50 -3.30
CA ALA A 70 -18.50 11.47 -2.63
C ALA A 70 -18.58 12.56 -1.55
N ALA A 71 -17.53 12.69 -0.72
CA ALA A 71 -17.43 13.75 0.28
C ALA A 71 -17.52 15.16 -0.34
N LEU A 72 -16.77 15.41 -1.41
CA LEU A 72 -16.86 16.67 -2.18
C LEU A 72 -18.27 16.91 -2.72
N ARG A 73 -18.93 15.89 -3.29
CA ARG A 73 -20.31 16.05 -3.80
C ARG A 73 -21.32 16.30 -2.69
N THR A 74 -21.18 15.66 -1.54
CA THR A 74 -22.01 15.91 -0.37
C THR A 74 -21.87 17.36 0.09
N GLY A 75 -20.64 17.86 0.23
CA GLY A 75 -20.37 19.25 0.58
C GLY A 75 -20.87 20.26 -0.46
N LEU A 76 -20.66 20.00 -1.74
CA LEU A 76 -21.13 20.86 -2.83
C LEU A 76 -22.66 20.90 -2.92
N ARG A 77 -23.34 19.76 -2.71
CA ARG A 77 -24.81 19.70 -2.64
C ARG A 77 -25.32 20.47 -1.43
N HIS A 78 -24.67 20.29 -0.28
CA HIS A 78 -24.99 21.02 0.93
C HIS A 78 -24.86 22.54 0.74
N ALA A 79 -23.78 22.99 0.11
CA ALA A 79 -23.57 24.40 -0.25
C ALA A 79 -24.71 24.94 -1.15
N LEU A 80 -25.10 24.17 -2.17
CA LEU A 80 -26.19 24.55 -3.08
C LEU A 80 -27.54 24.68 -2.37
N GLU A 81 -27.83 23.76 -1.45
CA GLU A 81 -29.11 23.65 -0.75
C GLU A 81 -29.26 24.65 0.41
N HIS A 82 -28.20 24.83 1.20
CA HIS A 82 -28.25 25.60 2.45
C HIS A 82 -27.59 26.98 2.36
N HIS A 83 -26.75 27.21 1.34
CA HIS A 83 -26.01 28.46 1.15
C HIS A 83 -26.09 28.94 -0.31
N PRO A 84 -27.30 29.18 -0.85
CA PRO A 84 -27.49 29.50 -2.25
C PRO A 84 -26.75 30.79 -2.64
N GLY A 85 -25.96 30.71 -3.71
CA GLY A 85 -25.15 31.82 -4.20
C GLY A 85 -23.80 31.99 -3.49
N ALA A 86 -23.45 31.10 -2.55
CA ALA A 86 -22.13 31.08 -1.93
C ALA A 86 -21.09 30.39 -2.81
N ASP A 87 -19.92 31.01 -2.89
CA ASP A 87 -18.75 30.40 -3.52
C ASP A 87 -18.14 29.34 -2.59
N VAL A 88 -17.47 28.33 -3.15
CA VAL A 88 -16.85 27.25 -2.38
C VAL A 88 -15.35 27.24 -2.62
N VAL A 89 -14.55 27.20 -1.56
CA VAL A 89 -13.11 26.92 -1.61
C VAL A 89 -12.87 25.55 -0.99
N THR A 90 -12.44 24.57 -1.78
CA THR A 90 -12.08 23.26 -1.23
C THR A 90 -10.69 23.31 -0.61
N ALA A 91 -10.46 22.53 0.43
CA ALA A 91 -9.13 22.31 1.00
C ALA A 91 -9.01 20.89 1.55
N ASP A 92 -7.84 20.29 1.41
CA ASP A 92 -7.52 18.98 2.01
C ASP A 92 -7.34 19.07 3.53
N SER A 93 -7.62 17.96 4.22
CA SER A 93 -7.59 17.82 5.68
C SER A 93 -6.24 17.36 6.25
N ASP A 94 -5.27 17.02 5.39
CA ASP A 94 -3.96 16.46 5.73
C ASP A 94 -2.91 17.52 6.15
N GLY A 95 -3.30 18.79 6.19
CA GLY A 95 -2.42 19.90 6.60
C GLY A 95 -1.53 20.45 5.48
N GLN A 96 -1.66 19.99 4.23
CA GLN A 96 -0.90 20.53 3.09
C GLN A 96 -1.33 21.94 2.68
N HIS A 97 -2.55 22.36 3.04
CA HIS A 97 -3.08 23.68 2.71
C HIS A 97 -3.09 24.61 3.92
N THR A 98 -2.31 25.68 3.86
CA THR A 98 -2.32 26.70 4.92
C THR A 98 -3.61 27.53 4.87
N ALA A 99 -4.05 28.04 6.03
CA ALA A 99 -5.18 28.97 6.08
C ALA A 99 -4.95 30.22 5.21
N GLN A 100 -3.71 30.67 5.06
CA GLN A 100 -3.36 31.80 4.18
C GLN A 100 -3.58 31.47 2.70
N ASP A 101 -3.19 30.28 2.24
CA ASP A 101 -3.39 29.86 0.85
C ASP A 101 -4.88 29.72 0.51
N ILE A 102 -5.67 29.16 1.45
CA ILE A 102 -7.13 29.09 1.34
C ILE A 102 -7.73 30.49 1.15
N LEU A 103 -7.30 31.46 1.96
CA LEU A 103 -7.76 32.84 1.87
C LEU A 103 -7.28 33.55 0.59
N ARG A 104 -6.07 33.25 0.08
CA ARG A 104 -5.62 33.79 -1.22
C ARG A 104 -6.47 33.30 -2.38
N VAL A 105 -6.85 32.02 -2.38
CA VAL A 105 -7.76 31.46 -3.39
C VAL A 105 -9.16 32.08 -3.26
N ALA A 106 -9.65 32.25 -2.04
CA ALA A 106 -10.90 32.97 -1.74
C ALA A 106 -10.89 34.40 -2.31
N GLU A 107 -9.86 35.19 -2.02
CA GLU A 107 -9.73 36.56 -2.52
C GLU A 107 -9.68 36.62 -4.04
N ARG A 108 -8.95 35.70 -4.67
CA ARG A 108 -8.87 35.62 -6.14
C ARG A 108 -10.21 35.24 -6.78
N LEU A 109 -11.01 34.46 -6.07
CA LEU A 109 -12.36 34.09 -6.48
C LEU A 109 -13.29 35.30 -6.42
N ASP A 110 -13.27 36.08 -5.33
CA ASP A 110 -14.09 37.29 -5.13
C ASP A 110 -13.71 38.46 -6.08
N GLY A 111 -12.45 38.51 -6.53
CA GLY A 111 -11.93 39.54 -7.43
C GLY A 111 -12.57 39.58 -8.85
N PRO A 112 -12.55 40.73 -9.54
CA PRO A 112 -13.08 40.86 -10.90
C PRO A 112 -12.32 39.95 -11.87
N GLY A 113 -13.08 39.15 -12.62
CA GLY A 113 -12.63 38.01 -13.44
C GLY A 113 -11.31 38.26 -14.20
N GLY A 114 -10.21 37.79 -13.61
CA GLY A 114 -8.89 37.86 -14.22
C GLY A 114 -8.73 36.86 -15.35
N ARG A 115 -8.07 37.31 -16.42
CA ARG A 115 -7.76 36.58 -17.66
C ARG A 115 -7.14 35.20 -17.37
N GLY A 116 -7.52 34.19 -18.16
CA GLY A 116 -6.99 32.83 -18.12
C GLY A 116 -5.47 32.78 -18.35
N THR A 117 -4.83 31.70 -17.91
CA THR A 117 -3.38 31.46 -17.99
C THR A 117 -2.86 31.22 -19.42
N ASP A 118 -3.75 31.11 -20.40
CA ASP A 118 -3.45 30.81 -21.80
C ASP A 118 -3.32 32.05 -22.69
N GLY A 119 -3.61 33.25 -22.19
CA GLY A 119 -3.50 34.49 -22.95
C GLY A 119 -4.45 34.60 -24.15
N VAL A 120 -5.39 33.65 -24.29
CA VAL A 120 -6.37 33.62 -25.38
C VAL A 120 -7.59 34.44 -24.94
N PRO A 121 -8.00 35.47 -25.70
CA PRO A 121 -9.29 36.11 -25.48
C PRO A 121 -10.38 35.08 -25.73
N HIS A 122 -11.01 34.57 -24.66
CA HIS A 122 -12.17 33.68 -24.81
C HIS A 122 -13.36 34.55 -25.20
N PRO A 123 -13.89 34.44 -26.43
CA PRO A 123 -15.08 35.17 -26.82
C PRO A 123 -16.27 34.53 -26.09
N ASP A 124 -17.08 35.34 -25.41
CA ASP A 124 -18.45 35.04 -25.00
C ASP A 124 -18.73 33.88 -24.02
N ALA A 125 -17.74 33.40 -23.24
CA ALA A 125 -17.99 32.41 -22.18
C ALA A 125 -18.34 33.08 -20.83
N GLY A 126 -19.57 33.58 -20.71
CA GLY A 126 -20.06 34.28 -19.53
C GLY A 126 -20.04 33.44 -18.25
N GLY A 127 -19.13 33.73 -17.33
CA GLY A 127 -19.10 33.17 -15.98
C GLY A 127 -17.72 33.31 -15.33
N ARG A 128 -17.65 33.25 -14.00
CA ARG A 128 -16.36 33.36 -13.27
C ARG A 128 -15.49 32.12 -13.49
N PRO A 129 -14.15 32.28 -13.39
CA PRO A 129 -13.21 31.17 -13.55
C PRO A 129 -13.21 30.24 -12.33
N LEU A 130 -12.85 28.98 -12.55
CA LEU A 130 -12.36 28.10 -11.50
C LEU A 130 -10.95 28.58 -11.10
N VAL A 131 -10.70 28.73 -9.81
CA VAL A 131 -9.40 29.14 -9.27
C VAL A 131 -8.69 27.92 -8.70
N LEU A 132 -7.44 27.66 -9.07
CA LEU A 132 -6.63 26.56 -8.54
C LEU A 132 -5.50 27.12 -7.68
N GLY A 133 -5.32 26.59 -6.47
CA GLY A 133 -4.09 26.78 -5.71
C GLY A 133 -3.00 25.87 -6.29
N ALA A 134 -2.09 26.40 -7.09
CA ALA A 134 -1.06 25.61 -7.76
C ALA A 134 0.27 25.72 -6.99
N ARG A 135 0.83 24.59 -6.59
CA ARG A 135 2.13 24.52 -5.90
C ARG A 135 3.22 25.17 -6.74
N THR A 136 4.07 25.96 -6.08
CA THR A 136 5.29 26.48 -6.71
C THR A 136 6.44 25.51 -6.46
N PHE A 137 6.79 24.74 -7.49
CA PHE A 137 7.94 23.82 -7.43
C PHE A 137 9.24 24.62 -7.48
N GLY A 138 9.81 24.90 -6.29
CA GLY A 138 11.08 25.62 -6.09
C GLY A 138 12.30 24.69 -6.01
N THR A 139 13.41 25.22 -5.51
CA THR A 139 14.73 24.53 -5.38
C THR A 139 14.79 23.44 -4.30
N GLY A 140 13.66 22.98 -3.76
CA GLY A 140 13.57 21.91 -2.74
C GLY A 140 12.53 20.82 -3.03
N THR A 141 11.93 20.79 -4.24
CA THR A 141 10.99 19.72 -4.62
C THR A 141 11.76 18.50 -5.16
N PRO A 142 11.49 17.27 -4.68
CA PRO A 142 12.10 16.03 -5.19
C PRO A 142 12.00 15.91 -6.71
N ALA A 143 13.09 15.50 -7.37
CA ALA A 143 13.17 15.43 -8.83
C ALA A 143 12.10 14.50 -9.45
N ARG A 144 11.75 13.41 -8.77
CA ARG A 144 10.67 12.48 -9.15
C ARG A 144 9.29 13.13 -9.17
N SER A 145 8.95 13.96 -8.18
CA SER A 145 7.67 14.68 -8.14
C SER A 145 7.61 15.77 -9.20
N ARG A 146 8.76 16.39 -9.52
CA ARG A 146 8.88 17.35 -10.63
C ARG A 146 8.69 16.65 -11.98
N PHE A 147 9.31 15.49 -12.18
CA PHE A 147 9.19 14.72 -13.41
C PHE A 147 7.79 14.14 -13.59
N GLY A 148 7.23 13.48 -12.56
CA GLY A 148 5.87 12.95 -12.56
C GLY A 148 4.83 14.04 -12.81
N ASN A 149 4.96 15.20 -12.15
CA ASN A 149 4.09 16.35 -12.41
C ASN A 149 4.32 16.97 -13.80
N ALA A 150 5.55 17.00 -14.31
CA ALA A 150 5.82 17.46 -15.68
C ALA A 150 5.17 16.54 -16.73
N VAL A 151 5.22 15.22 -16.52
CA VAL A 151 4.57 14.24 -17.40
C VAL A 151 3.04 14.36 -17.30
N SER A 152 2.47 14.44 -16.09
CA SER A 152 1.03 14.56 -15.89
C SER A 152 0.47 15.87 -16.47
N THR A 153 1.14 17.00 -16.25
CA THR A 153 0.76 18.31 -16.79
C THR A 153 0.93 18.39 -18.31
N ALA A 154 1.94 17.73 -18.89
CA ALA A 154 2.10 17.63 -20.34
C ALA A 154 1.00 16.79 -20.99
N LEU A 155 0.70 15.60 -20.44
CA LEU A 155 -0.39 14.73 -20.89
C LEU A 155 -1.75 15.42 -20.74
N PHE A 156 -1.97 16.10 -19.62
CA PHE A 156 -3.17 16.91 -19.40
C PHE A 156 -3.26 18.05 -20.42
N GLY A 157 -2.17 18.79 -20.63
CA GLY A 157 -2.11 19.88 -21.59
C GLY A 157 -2.48 19.44 -23.01
N PHE A 158 -2.07 18.23 -23.38
CA PHE A 158 -2.47 17.61 -24.65
C PHE A 158 -3.94 17.20 -24.68
N ALA A 159 -4.45 16.55 -23.62
CA ALA A 159 -5.81 16.02 -23.56
C ALA A 159 -6.89 17.11 -23.38
N ALA A 160 -6.66 18.05 -22.47
CA ALA A 160 -7.55 19.17 -22.16
C ALA A 160 -7.39 20.32 -23.16
N GLY A 161 -6.20 20.41 -23.77
CA GLY A 161 -5.80 21.45 -24.73
C GLY A 161 -5.66 22.85 -24.11
N TYR A 162 -5.52 22.93 -22.79
CA TYR A 162 -5.04 24.09 -22.03
C TYR A 162 -4.09 23.60 -20.95
N ARG A 163 -3.20 24.45 -20.44
CA ARG A 163 -2.16 24.05 -19.49
C ARG A 163 -2.51 24.49 -18.07
N VAL A 164 -2.16 23.63 -17.12
CA VAL A 164 -2.13 23.91 -15.67
C VAL A 164 -0.78 23.45 -15.14
N ARG A 165 -0.30 24.08 -14.07
CA ARG A 165 0.96 23.78 -13.39
C ARG A 165 0.83 22.63 -12.39
N ASP A 166 -0.38 22.40 -11.88
CA ASP A 166 -0.67 21.33 -10.93
C ASP A 166 -2.06 20.73 -11.18
N THR A 167 -2.11 19.50 -11.70
CA THR A 167 -3.36 18.80 -11.98
C THR A 167 -3.97 18.13 -10.74
N GLN A 168 -3.19 17.96 -9.68
CA GLN A 168 -3.52 17.15 -8.50
C GLN A 168 -3.87 17.98 -7.27
N THR A 169 -3.84 19.32 -7.36
CA THR A 169 -4.23 20.19 -6.24
C THR A 169 -5.68 19.98 -5.82
N GLY A 170 -5.87 19.79 -4.50
CA GLY A 170 -7.16 19.76 -3.81
C GLY A 170 -7.68 21.15 -3.42
N LEU A 171 -6.85 22.19 -3.50
CA LEU A 171 -7.21 23.57 -3.16
C LEU A 171 -7.81 24.30 -4.38
N ARG A 172 -9.14 24.43 -4.39
CA ARG A 172 -9.89 24.94 -5.57
C ARG A 172 -10.99 25.91 -5.16
N GLY A 173 -10.99 27.09 -5.78
CA GLY A 173 -12.07 28.07 -5.71
C GLY A 173 -13.10 27.84 -6.81
N ILE A 174 -14.33 27.57 -6.41
CA ILE A 174 -15.48 27.20 -7.23
C ILE A 174 -16.52 28.31 -7.13
N PRO A 175 -16.82 29.02 -8.23
CA PRO A 175 -17.90 29.99 -8.25
C PRO A 175 -19.26 29.31 -8.02
N ALA A 176 -20.14 29.96 -7.28
CA ALA A 176 -21.48 29.48 -6.98
C ALA A 176 -22.24 29.00 -8.23
N GLU A 177 -22.11 29.73 -9.35
CA GLU A 177 -22.77 29.39 -10.61
C GLU A 177 -22.26 28.10 -11.29
N ARG A 178 -21.11 27.55 -10.84
CA ARG A 178 -20.49 26.34 -11.40
C ARG A 178 -20.74 25.09 -10.54
N ILE A 179 -21.26 25.22 -9.31
CA ILE A 179 -21.47 24.10 -8.36
C ILE A 179 -22.37 23.02 -8.97
N ALA A 180 -23.49 23.40 -9.58
CA ALA A 180 -24.42 22.45 -10.21
C ALA A 180 -23.75 21.65 -11.33
N TRP A 181 -22.93 22.31 -12.16
CA TRP A 181 -22.15 21.65 -13.21
C TRP A 181 -21.13 20.68 -12.63
N MET A 182 -20.44 21.04 -11.55
CA MET A 182 -19.49 20.14 -10.88
C MET A 182 -20.16 18.84 -10.42
N LEU A 183 -21.37 18.91 -9.88
CA LEU A 183 -22.14 17.73 -9.45
C LEU A 183 -22.50 16.80 -10.62
N GLU A 184 -22.51 17.27 -11.87
CA GLU A 184 -22.80 16.47 -13.07
C GLU A 184 -21.55 15.80 -13.67
N VAL A 185 -20.35 16.31 -13.39
CA VAL A 185 -19.10 15.75 -13.92
C VAL A 185 -18.90 14.32 -13.37
N PRO A 186 -18.66 13.30 -14.21
CA PRO A 186 -18.41 11.94 -13.75
C PRO A 186 -17.03 11.80 -13.11
N GLY A 187 -16.88 10.89 -12.14
CA GLY A 187 -15.60 10.60 -11.48
C GLY A 187 -15.79 10.14 -10.04
N GLU A 188 -14.91 9.25 -9.59
CA GLU A 188 -14.89 8.61 -8.26
C GLU A 188 -13.53 8.83 -7.58
N ARG A 189 -13.51 8.86 -6.23
CA ARG A 189 -12.30 9.05 -5.40
C ARG A 189 -11.43 10.23 -5.92
N PHE A 190 -10.11 10.05 -5.98
CA PHE A 190 -9.16 11.07 -6.43
C PHE A 190 -9.25 11.43 -7.93
N ALA A 191 -9.90 10.60 -8.75
CA ALA A 191 -10.01 10.84 -10.19
C ALA A 191 -11.01 11.96 -10.55
N TYR A 192 -11.97 12.26 -9.66
CA TYR A 192 -13.00 13.27 -9.90
C TYR A 192 -12.40 14.66 -10.19
N GLU A 193 -11.39 15.04 -9.43
CA GLU A 193 -10.74 16.34 -9.52
C GLU A 193 -10.06 16.54 -10.88
N LEU A 194 -9.42 15.51 -11.43
CA LEU A 194 -8.85 15.55 -12.78
C LEU A 194 -9.94 15.60 -13.88
N GLU A 195 -11.01 14.83 -13.74
CA GLU A 195 -12.12 14.84 -14.70
C GLU A 195 -12.83 16.21 -14.76
N VAL A 196 -12.94 16.93 -13.65
CA VAL A 196 -13.44 18.32 -13.63
C VAL A 196 -12.56 19.22 -14.51
N LEU A 197 -11.23 19.14 -14.37
CA LEU A 197 -10.31 19.93 -15.18
C LEU A 197 -10.41 19.56 -16.67
N LEU A 198 -10.53 18.28 -17.00
CA LEU A 198 -10.73 17.83 -18.39
C LEU A 198 -12.07 18.32 -18.97
N ALA A 199 -13.10 18.45 -18.15
CA ALA A 199 -14.42 18.93 -18.57
C ALA A 199 -14.50 20.46 -18.74
N CYS A 200 -13.62 21.23 -18.10
CA CYS A 200 -13.67 22.71 -18.10
C CYS A 200 -13.72 23.31 -19.53
N ARG A 201 -12.85 22.86 -20.44
CA ARG A 201 -12.79 23.40 -21.80
C ARG A 201 -14.07 23.13 -22.59
N GLY A 202 -14.60 21.90 -22.50
CA GLY A 202 -15.85 21.53 -23.16
C GLY A 202 -17.07 22.27 -22.62
N ALA A 203 -17.02 22.69 -21.35
CA ALA A 203 -18.05 23.47 -20.67
C ALA A 203 -17.86 24.99 -20.74
N GLY A 204 -16.78 25.47 -21.39
CA GLY A 204 -16.45 26.90 -21.44
C GLY A 204 -16.19 27.52 -20.05
N VAL A 205 -15.61 26.74 -19.13
CA VAL A 205 -15.23 27.19 -17.79
C VAL A 205 -13.76 27.64 -17.83
N PRO A 206 -13.45 28.94 -17.65
CA PRO A 206 -12.06 29.38 -17.59
C PRO A 206 -11.39 28.89 -16.30
N VAL A 207 -10.09 28.61 -16.36
CA VAL A 207 -9.29 28.17 -15.20
C VAL A 207 -8.16 29.17 -14.97
N VAL A 208 -7.95 29.56 -13.72
CA VAL A 208 -6.88 30.48 -13.30
C VAL A 208 -6.14 29.89 -12.11
N GLU A 209 -4.86 30.21 -11.96
CA GLU A 209 -4.02 29.63 -10.91
C GLU A 209 -3.47 30.70 -9.97
N VAL A 210 -3.50 30.41 -8.68
CA VAL A 210 -2.87 31.18 -7.60
C VAL A 210 -1.68 30.36 -7.08
N PRO A 211 -0.47 30.91 -7.04
CA PRO A 211 0.66 30.25 -6.39
C PRO A 211 0.38 29.98 -4.91
N ILE A 212 0.59 28.75 -4.48
CA ILE A 212 0.54 28.36 -3.06
C ILE A 212 1.89 27.82 -2.61
N GLU A 213 2.13 27.90 -1.30
CA GLU A 213 3.31 27.34 -0.66
C GLU A 213 3.23 25.81 -0.65
N THR A 214 4.37 25.14 -0.88
CA THR A 214 4.39 23.67 -0.78
C THR A 214 4.84 23.30 0.62
N VAL A 215 3.88 22.94 1.47
CA VAL A 215 4.13 22.48 2.82
C VAL A 215 4.34 20.96 2.76
N TYR A 216 5.62 20.56 2.73
CA TYR A 216 6.01 19.15 2.91
C TYR A 216 6.11 18.89 4.41
N LEU A 217 5.20 18.08 4.95
CA LEU A 217 5.24 17.68 6.36
C LEU A 217 5.32 16.16 6.43
N GLU A 218 6.30 15.66 7.20
CA GLU A 218 6.40 14.27 7.72
C GLU A 218 5.91 13.20 6.72
N ARG A 219 6.59 13.11 5.57
CA ARG A 219 6.42 12.05 4.57
C ARG A 219 4.97 11.67 4.21
N ASN A 220 4.01 12.60 4.21
CA ASN A 220 2.63 12.27 3.81
C ASN A 220 1.99 11.15 4.66
N ALA A 221 2.34 10.98 5.94
CA ALA A 221 1.73 9.96 6.80
C ALA A 221 0.19 10.07 6.90
N ALA A 222 -0.36 11.28 6.74
CA ALA A 222 -1.80 11.56 6.67
C ALA A 222 -2.37 11.58 5.24
N SER A 223 -1.54 11.49 4.19
CA SER A 223 -2.00 11.43 2.81
C SER A 223 -2.14 9.97 2.39
N HIS A 224 -3.38 9.47 2.33
CA HIS A 224 -3.67 8.13 1.81
C HIS A 224 -3.35 7.94 0.31
N PHE A 225 -2.62 8.87 -0.32
CA PHE A 225 -2.22 8.81 -1.72
C PHE A 225 -0.98 7.93 -1.89
N ARG A 226 -1.17 6.72 -2.43
CA ARG A 226 -0.09 5.75 -2.73
C ARG A 226 0.50 6.05 -4.11
N PRO A 227 1.74 6.58 -4.23
CA PRO A 227 2.24 7.21 -5.45
C PRO A 227 2.20 6.33 -6.70
N LEU A 228 2.56 5.05 -6.63
CA LEU A 228 2.56 4.15 -7.78
C LEU A 228 1.16 3.60 -8.09
N ARG A 229 0.42 3.17 -7.06
CA ARG A 229 -0.91 2.57 -7.20
C ARG A 229 -1.95 3.58 -7.67
N ASP A 230 -1.97 4.76 -7.06
CA ASP A 230 -2.94 5.80 -7.41
C ASP A 230 -2.58 6.47 -8.73
N SER A 231 -1.30 6.60 -9.07
CA SER A 231 -0.87 6.98 -10.43
C SER A 231 -1.29 5.94 -11.47
N ALA A 232 -1.20 4.63 -11.16
CA ALA A 232 -1.68 3.57 -12.03
C ALA A 232 -3.21 3.58 -12.18
N LEU A 233 -3.98 3.95 -11.15
CA LEU A 233 -5.43 4.14 -11.22
C LEU A 233 -5.81 5.34 -12.09
N VAL A 234 -5.07 6.45 -12.00
CA VAL A 234 -5.21 7.62 -12.88
C VAL A 234 -4.82 7.28 -14.32
N MET A 235 -3.77 6.49 -14.52
CA MET A 235 -3.28 6.00 -15.82
C MET A 235 -4.06 4.80 -16.36
N ARG A 236 -4.96 4.20 -15.58
CA ARG A 236 -5.72 2.98 -15.92
C ARG A 236 -6.40 3.03 -17.28
N PRO A 237 -7.00 4.16 -17.74
CA PRO A 237 -7.55 4.25 -19.08
C PRO A 237 -6.50 4.12 -20.18
N LEU A 238 -5.31 4.70 -19.98
CA LEU A 238 -4.19 4.62 -20.93
C LEU A 238 -3.57 3.21 -20.93
N LEU A 239 -3.38 2.60 -19.77
CA LEU A 239 -2.86 1.22 -19.65
C LEU A 239 -3.81 0.20 -20.31
N ARG A 240 -5.12 0.35 -20.13
CA ARG A 240 -6.12 -0.48 -20.84
C ARG A 240 -6.09 -0.26 -22.35
N TYR A 241 -5.85 0.97 -22.79
CA TYR A 241 -5.71 1.29 -24.21
C TYR A 241 -4.45 0.67 -24.82
N LEU A 242 -3.33 0.69 -24.07
CA LEU A 242 -2.08 0.02 -24.44
C LEU A 242 -2.29 -1.49 -24.58
N ALA A 243 -2.91 -2.12 -23.57
CA ALA A 243 -3.21 -3.56 -23.60
C ALA A 243 -4.14 -3.94 -24.76
N ALA A 244 -5.19 -3.15 -25.03
CA ALA A 244 -6.10 -3.37 -26.14
C ALA A 244 -5.39 -3.26 -27.50
N SER A 245 -4.52 -2.26 -27.63
CA SER A 245 -3.73 -2.03 -28.86
C SER A 245 -2.68 -3.13 -29.06
N PHE A 246 -2.04 -3.60 -28.00
CA PHE A 246 -1.10 -4.72 -28.04
C PHE A 246 -1.79 -6.05 -28.40
N ALA A 247 -2.96 -6.33 -27.82
CA ALA A 247 -3.76 -7.48 -28.22
C ALA A 247 -4.17 -7.42 -29.70
N GLY A 248 -4.55 -6.24 -30.19
CA GLY A 248 -4.78 -6.01 -31.62
C GLY A 248 -3.55 -6.32 -32.47
N PHE A 249 -2.37 -5.88 -32.04
CA PHE A 249 -1.10 -6.17 -32.71
C PHE A 249 -0.79 -7.68 -32.77
N LEU A 250 -0.95 -8.42 -31.66
CA LEU A 250 -0.74 -9.86 -31.65
C LEU A 250 -1.69 -10.59 -32.61
N VAL A 251 -2.97 -10.20 -32.62
CA VAL A 251 -3.96 -10.73 -33.58
C VAL A 251 -3.52 -10.46 -35.01
N ASP A 252 -3.03 -9.25 -35.32
CA ASP A 252 -2.54 -8.87 -36.65
C ASP A 252 -1.38 -9.77 -37.11
N VAL A 253 -0.37 -9.97 -36.25
CA VAL A 253 0.82 -10.78 -36.55
C VAL A 253 0.44 -12.25 -36.77
N VAL A 254 -0.36 -12.84 -35.88
CA VAL A 254 -0.77 -14.24 -35.99
C VAL A 254 -1.62 -14.49 -37.24
N LEU A 255 -2.59 -13.60 -37.54
CA LEU A 255 -3.41 -13.73 -38.75
C LEU A 255 -2.60 -13.55 -40.02
N LEU A 256 -1.68 -12.59 -40.06
CA LEU A 256 -0.83 -12.37 -41.22
C LEU A 256 -0.01 -13.63 -41.52
N GLN A 257 0.66 -14.19 -40.51
CA GLN A 257 1.45 -15.40 -40.66
C GLN A 257 0.59 -16.60 -41.07
N GLY A 258 -0.58 -16.80 -40.43
CA GLY A 258 -1.49 -17.88 -40.78
C GLY A 258 -2.01 -17.78 -42.21
N LEU A 259 -2.41 -16.59 -42.68
CA LEU A 259 -2.90 -16.38 -44.04
C LEU A 259 -1.80 -16.59 -45.09
N VAL A 260 -0.57 -16.15 -44.81
CA VAL A 260 0.59 -16.39 -45.69
C VAL A 260 0.92 -17.89 -45.77
N LEU A 261 0.90 -18.60 -44.63
CA LEU A 261 1.12 -20.05 -44.59
C LEU A 261 0.05 -20.83 -45.34
N LEU A 262 -1.18 -20.33 -45.38
CA LEU A 262 -2.30 -20.90 -46.15
C LEU A 262 -2.27 -20.52 -47.65
N GLY A 263 -1.23 -19.81 -48.11
CA GLY A 263 -1.04 -19.45 -49.52
C GLY A 263 -1.86 -18.24 -49.98
N ALA A 264 -2.38 -17.42 -49.08
CA ALA A 264 -3.08 -16.19 -49.46
C ALA A 264 -2.08 -15.20 -50.12
N PRO A 265 -2.48 -14.48 -51.18
CA PRO A 265 -1.66 -13.41 -51.73
C PRO A 265 -1.31 -12.38 -50.64
N LEU A 266 -0.05 -11.93 -50.59
CA LEU A 266 0.46 -11.07 -49.51
C LEU A 266 -0.42 -9.84 -49.25
N LEU A 267 -0.90 -9.18 -50.30
CA LEU A 267 -1.79 -8.03 -50.18
C LEU A 267 -3.13 -8.40 -49.51
N ALA A 268 -3.71 -9.55 -49.88
CA ALA A 268 -4.94 -10.05 -49.27
C ALA A 268 -4.72 -10.46 -47.80
N ALA A 269 -3.56 -11.04 -47.48
CA ALA A 269 -3.19 -11.41 -46.12
C ALA A 269 -3.01 -10.18 -45.21
N VAL A 270 -2.31 -9.14 -45.67
CA VAL A 270 -2.10 -7.89 -44.93
C VAL A 270 -3.42 -7.14 -44.72
N VAL A 271 -4.24 -7.01 -45.77
CA VAL A 271 -5.54 -6.33 -45.67
C VAL A 271 -6.49 -7.12 -44.76
N GLY A 272 -6.55 -8.44 -44.90
CA GLY A 272 -7.37 -9.32 -44.08
C GLY A 272 -6.99 -9.26 -42.60
N ALA A 273 -5.70 -9.39 -42.28
CA ALA A 273 -5.18 -9.30 -40.92
C ALA A 273 -5.50 -7.93 -40.29
N ARG A 274 -5.31 -6.83 -41.04
CA ARG A 274 -5.56 -5.47 -40.54
C ARG A 274 -7.04 -5.18 -40.28
N LEU A 275 -7.94 -5.71 -41.11
CA LEU A 275 -9.39 -5.57 -40.90
C LEU A 275 -9.86 -6.32 -39.65
N VAL A 276 -9.32 -7.52 -39.41
CA VAL A 276 -9.66 -8.33 -38.24
C VAL A 276 -9.07 -7.72 -36.96
N SER A 277 -7.77 -7.39 -36.96
CA SER A 277 -7.09 -6.78 -35.82
C SER A 277 -7.69 -5.42 -35.45
N GLY A 278 -7.98 -4.58 -36.45
CA GLY A 278 -8.65 -3.29 -36.26
C GLY A 278 -10.05 -3.43 -35.65
N SER A 279 -10.79 -4.48 -36.03
CA SER A 279 -12.12 -4.78 -35.48
C SER A 279 -12.05 -5.26 -34.03
N VAL A 280 -11.09 -6.14 -33.71
CA VAL A 280 -10.83 -6.57 -32.33
C VAL A 280 -10.45 -5.37 -31.47
N ASN A 281 -9.53 -4.53 -31.94
CA ASN A 281 -9.09 -3.33 -31.22
C ASN A 281 -10.26 -2.35 -30.99
N PHE A 282 -11.13 -2.14 -31.99
CA PHE A 282 -12.36 -1.34 -31.83
C PHE A 282 -13.28 -1.89 -30.74
N VAL A 283 -13.53 -3.21 -30.72
CA VAL A 283 -14.41 -3.85 -29.74
C VAL A 283 -13.83 -3.74 -28.33
N LEU A 284 -12.53 -3.99 -28.16
CA LEU A 284 -11.84 -3.87 -26.87
C LEU A 284 -11.87 -2.43 -26.36
N ASN A 285 -11.55 -1.46 -27.23
CA ASN A 285 -11.61 -0.03 -26.88
C ASN A 285 -13.02 0.41 -26.51
N ARG A 286 -14.04 0.00 -27.27
CA ARG A 286 -15.44 0.33 -26.99
C ARG A 286 -15.96 -0.29 -25.69
N ARG A 287 -15.62 -1.56 -25.43
CA ARG A 287 -16.18 -2.35 -24.32
C ARG A 287 -15.43 -2.13 -23.01
N TYR A 288 -14.11 -2.15 -23.04
CA TYR A 288 -13.27 -2.23 -21.84
C TYR A 288 -12.52 -0.93 -21.54
N VAL A 289 -12.06 -0.20 -22.56
CA VAL A 289 -11.31 1.05 -22.37
C VAL A 289 -12.24 2.24 -22.12
N PHE A 290 -13.14 2.55 -23.06
CA PHE A 290 -14.00 3.74 -23.01
C PHE A 290 -15.43 3.47 -22.52
N ARG A 291 -15.80 2.18 -22.33
CA ARG A 291 -17.12 1.74 -21.83
C ARG A 291 -18.30 2.44 -22.55
N ALA A 292 -18.19 2.63 -23.86
CA ALA A 292 -19.07 3.48 -24.67
C ALA A 292 -20.29 2.73 -25.25
N ARG A 293 -20.95 1.91 -24.43
CA ARG A 293 -22.08 1.03 -24.85
C ARG A 293 -23.35 1.79 -25.26
N ALA A 294 -23.53 3.02 -24.77
CA ALA A 294 -24.73 3.83 -25.00
C ALA A 294 -24.77 4.57 -26.36
N GLY A 295 -23.66 4.60 -27.12
CA GLY A 295 -23.60 5.24 -28.44
C GLY A 295 -23.94 4.28 -29.59
N SER A 296 -24.36 4.84 -30.73
CA SER A 296 -24.68 4.05 -31.93
C SER A 296 -23.45 3.31 -32.44
N TRP A 297 -23.54 1.98 -32.49
CA TRP A 297 -22.43 1.10 -32.86
C TRP A 297 -21.84 1.46 -34.23
N GLY A 298 -22.69 1.64 -35.25
CA GLY A 298 -22.25 2.01 -36.60
C GLY A 298 -21.64 3.41 -36.70
N GLY A 299 -22.13 4.38 -35.93
CA GLY A 299 -21.59 5.75 -35.93
C GLY A 299 -20.20 5.82 -35.29
N GLN A 300 -19.96 5.02 -34.25
CA GLN A 300 -18.65 4.90 -33.61
C GLN A 300 -17.67 4.12 -34.49
N ALA A 301 -18.11 3.03 -35.12
CA ALA A 301 -17.28 2.24 -36.04
C ALA A 301 -16.81 3.07 -37.25
N LEU A 302 -17.69 3.91 -37.82
CA LEU A 302 -17.32 4.78 -38.95
C LEU A 302 -16.26 5.82 -38.55
N ARG A 303 -16.40 6.45 -37.38
CA ARG A 303 -15.41 7.41 -36.87
C ARG A 303 -14.08 6.74 -36.54
N TYR A 304 -14.13 5.52 -35.99
CA TYR A 304 -12.94 4.73 -35.72
C TYR A 304 -12.21 4.35 -37.01
N ALA A 305 -12.93 3.90 -38.03
CA ALA A 305 -12.36 3.59 -39.35
C ALA A 305 -11.75 4.84 -40.01
N ALA A 306 -12.45 5.99 -39.95
CA ALA A 306 -11.92 7.26 -40.45
C ALA A 306 -10.64 7.68 -39.72
N LEU A 307 -10.60 7.52 -38.40
CA LEU A 307 -9.41 7.78 -37.59
C LEU A 307 -8.26 6.85 -37.97
N ALA A 308 -8.51 5.54 -38.09
CA ALA A 308 -7.48 4.56 -38.44
C ALA A 308 -6.85 4.87 -39.82
N THR A 309 -7.68 5.22 -40.81
CA THR A 309 -7.21 5.64 -42.14
C THR A 309 -6.41 6.94 -42.08
N MET A 310 -6.87 7.91 -41.30
CA MET A 310 -6.16 9.18 -41.12
C MET A 310 -4.80 8.96 -40.44
N VAL A 311 -4.74 8.17 -39.36
CA VAL A 311 -3.50 7.82 -38.66
C VAL A 311 -2.52 7.13 -39.60
N LEU A 312 -2.99 6.20 -40.44
CA LEU A 312 -2.16 5.55 -41.44
C LEU A 312 -1.57 6.54 -42.46
N GLY A 313 -2.40 7.44 -42.98
CA GLY A 313 -1.97 8.47 -43.93
C GLY A 313 -0.98 9.46 -43.31
N VAL A 314 -1.25 9.95 -42.09
CA VAL A 314 -0.35 10.85 -41.36
C VAL A 314 0.97 10.15 -41.01
N ASN A 315 0.93 8.88 -40.62
CA ASN A 315 2.14 8.09 -40.35
C ASN A 315 3.05 8.05 -41.58
N TYR A 316 2.51 7.69 -42.75
CA TYR A 316 3.27 7.64 -43.99
C TYR A 316 3.87 9.01 -44.36
N LEU A 317 3.07 10.07 -44.31
CA LEU A 317 3.52 11.42 -44.66
C LEU A 317 4.58 11.95 -43.69
N ALA A 318 4.42 11.70 -42.38
CA ALA A 318 5.40 12.09 -41.37
C ALA A 318 6.72 11.33 -41.53
N LEU A 319 6.66 10.02 -41.77
CA LEU A 319 7.85 9.20 -42.06
C LEU A 319 8.57 9.72 -43.30
N ALA A 320 7.86 9.96 -44.41
CA ALA A 320 8.45 10.47 -45.64
C ALA A 320 9.07 11.86 -45.48
N ALA A 321 8.40 12.78 -44.78
CA ALA A 321 8.89 14.14 -44.58
C ALA A 321 10.11 14.18 -43.64
N LEU A 322 10.05 13.52 -42.49
CA LEU A 322 11.12 13.58 -41.48
C LEU A 322 12.37 12.82 -41.93
N THR A 323 12.22 11.73 -42.68
CA THR A 323 13.37 11.04 -43.28
C THR A 323 14.00 11.85 -44.41
N SER A 324 13.21 12.62 -45.18
CA SER A 324 13.74 13.55 -46.19
C SER A 324 14.55 14.70 -45.59
N LEU A 325 14.37 14.99 -44.29
CA LEU A 325 15.14 15.97 -43.52
C LEU A 325 16.42 15.36 -42.90
N GLY A 326 16.75 14.09 -43.20
CA GLY A 326 17.97 13.43 -42.75
C GLY A 326 17.89 12.77 -41.37
N VAL A 327 16.70 12.69 -40.75
CA VAL A 327 16.53 11.96 -39.48
C VAL A 327 16.52 10.44 -39.75
N ALA A 328 17.23 9.68 -38.91
CA ALA A 328 17.31 8.23 -39.03
C ALA A 328 15.91 7.57 -38.98
N LEU A 329 15.62 6.71 -39.96
CA LEU A 329 14.30 6.08 -40.15
C LEU A 329 13.76 5.41 -38.88
N LEU A 330 14.62 4.71 -38.12
CA LEU A 330 14.21 4.04 -36.88
C LEU A 330 13.76 5.05 -35.81
N ALA A 331 14.51 6.14 -35.62
CA ALA A 331 14.18 7.19 -34.67
C ALA A 331 12.88 7.90 -35.06
N VAL A 332 12.69 8.19 -36.35
CA VAL A 332 11.43 8.74 -36.89
C VAL A 332 10.27 7.76 -36.63
N LYS A 333 10.46 6.48 -36.93
CA LYS A 333 9.43 5.45 -36.76
C LYS A 333 8.94 5.36 -35.33
N VAL A 334 9.85 5.21 -34.37
CA VAL A 334 9.49 5.10 -32.94
C VAL A 334 8.78 6.37 -32.46
N THR A 335 9.31 7.55 -32.82
CA THR A 335 8.77 8.84 -32.37
C THR A 335 7.38 9.10 -32.96
N VAL A 336 7.20 8.88 -34.27
CA VAL A 336 5.92 9.08 -34.97
C VAL A 336 4.88 8.09 -34.47
N GLU A 337 5.23 6.81 -34.27
CA GLU A 337 4.30 5.80 -33.75
C GLU A 337 3.85 6.12 -32.31
N LEU A 338 4.75 6.57 -31.44
CA LEU A 338 4.42 6.98 -30.07
C LEU A 338 3.48 8.19 -30.05
N VAL A 339 3.77 9.22 -30.84
CA VAL A 339 2.92 10.43 -30.94
C VAL A 339 1.54 10.07 -31.51
N LEU A 340 1.49 9.28 -32.58
CA LEU A 340 0.22 8.88 -33.19
C LEU A 340 -0.61 7.97 -32.28
N PHE A 341 0.03 7.14 -31.46
CA PHE A 341 -0.66 6.35 -30.43
C PHE A 341 -1.37 7.24 -29.41
N LEU A 342 -0.68 8.27 -28.88
CA LEU A 342 -1.28 9.21 -27.93
C LEU A 342 -2.38 10.08 -28.56
N VAL A 343 -2.16 10.54 -29.81
CA VAL A 343 -3.18 11.27 -30.59
C VAL A 343 -4.40 10.40 -30.83
N ALA A 344 -4.21 9.14 -31.23
CA ALA A 344 -5.30 8.20 -31.46
C ALA A 344 -6.10 7.93 -30.18
N PHE A 345 -5.44 7.80 -29.02
CA PHE A 345 -6.12 7.70 -27.73
C PHE A 345 -7.00 8.92 -27.44
N ALA A 346 -6.44 10.13 -27.56
CA ALA A 346 -7.17 11.38 -27.28
C ALA A 346 -8.37 11.56 -28.22
N VAL A 347 -8.17 11.33 -29.53
CA VAL A 347 -9.25 11.43 -30.52
C VAL A 347 -10.32 10.35 -30.29
N GLN A 348 -9.93 9.14 -29.88
CA GLN A 348 -10.89 8.10 -29.54
C GLN A 348 -11.73 8.48 -28.32
N ARG A 349 -11.11 9.08 -27.29
CA ARG A 349 -11.79 9.57 -26.09
C ARG A 349 -12.78 10.71 -26.39
N VAL A 350 -12.36 11.69 -27.19
CA VAL A 350 -13.07 12.97 -27.39
C VAL A 350 -14.04 12.97 -28.59
N LEU A 351 -13.79 12.16 -29.62
CA LEU A 351 -14.59 12.20 -30.86
C LEU A 351 -15.24 10.85 -31.20
N VAL A 352 -14.50 9.75 -31.09
CA VAL A 352 -15.01 8.42 -31.50
C VAL A 352 -16.00 7.88 -30.47
N PHE A 353 -15.62 7.88 -29.18
CA PHE A 353 -16.37 7.29 -28.09
C PHE A 353 -16.98 8.31 -27.11
N ALA A 354 -16.98 9.59 -27.47
CA ALA A 354 -17.55 10.63 -26.62
C ALA A 354 -19.01 10.38 -26.24
N ARG A 355 -19.29 10.54 -24.94
CA ARG A 355 -20.65 10.53 -24.39
C ARG A 355 -21.28 11.88 -24.74
N ARG A 356 -22.32 11.88 -25.57
CA ARG A 356 -23.14 13.08 -25.78
C ARG A 356 -23.95 13.34 -24.52
N VAL A 357 -23.48 14.22 -23.65
CA VAL A 357 -24.35 14.85 -22.64
C VAL A 357 -25.30 15.77 -23.42
N ARG A 358 -26.60 15.49 -23.35
CA ARG A 358 -27.60 16.39 -23.92
C ARG A 358 -27.67 17.63 -23.02
N PRO A 359 -27.59 18.86 -23.56
CA PRO A 359 -27.86 20.04 -22.74
C PRO A 359 -29.30 19.99 -22.23
N ALA A 360 -29.48 20.33 -20.96
CA ALA A 360 -30.78 20.36 -20.31
C ALA A 360 -31.75 21.24 -21.12
N ARG A 361 -32.85 20.65 -21.60
CA ARG A 361 -33.95 21.42 -22.17
C ARG A 361 -34.63 22.19 -21.04
N ALA A 362 -34.69 23.51 -21.18
CA ALA A 362 -35.46 24.39 -20.32
C ALA A 362 -36.91 23.86 -20.15
N HIS A 363 -37.35 23.82 -18.89
CA HIS A 363 -38.72 23.47 -18.53
C HIS A 363 -39.74 24.36 -19.28
N ARG A 364 -40.59 23.74 -20.10
CA ARG A 364 -41.91 24.27 -20.43
C ARG A 364 -42.95 23.19 -20.18
N GLY A 365 -44.01 23.60 -19.48
CA GLY A 365 -44.95 22.75 -18.78
C GLY A 365 -45.86 21.88 -19.64
N HIS A 366 -46.44 20.91 -18.93
CA HIS A 366 -47.72 20.23 -19.13
C HIS A 366 -48.20 19.98 -20.57
N ARG A 367 -48.33 18.70 -20.94
CA ARG A 367 -49.65 18.07 -21.15
C ARG A 367 -49.57 16.55 -21.34
N ILE A 368 -50.63 15.94 -20.83
CA ILE A 368 -50.98 14.53 -20.70
C ILE A 368 -51.25 13.91 -22.09
N ARG A 369 -50.82 12.66 -22.34
CA ARG A 369 -51.69 11.50 -22.72
C ARG A 369 -50.93 10.36 -23.43
N ARG A 370 -50.94 9.22 -22.73
CA ARG A 370 -51.32 7.82 -23.10
C ARG A 370 -50.93 7.18 -24.45
N ALA A 371 -50.72 5.87 -24.31
CA ALA A 371 -50.88 4.73 -25.24
C ALA A 371 -49.58 4.29 -25.93
N ALA A 372 -49.22 3.00 -26.02
CA ALA A 372 -49.85 1.75 -25.59
C ALA A 372 -48.80 0.63 -25.49
N SER A 373 -49.10 -0.35 -24.64
CA SER A 373 -48.88 -1.81 -24.73
C SER A 373 -47.84 -2.34 -25.74
N ALA A 374 -46.96 -3.28 -25.39
CA ALA A 374 -47.39 -4.66 -25.11
C ALA A 374 -46.40 -5.46 -24.24
N THR A 375 -47.03 -6.26 -23.40
CA THR A 375 -46.60 -7.35 -22.51
C THR A 375 -45.93 -8.51 -23.25
N VAL A 376 -44.96 -9.18 -22.61
CA VAL A 376 -45.04 -10.63 -22.28
C VAL A 376 -44.31 -10.86 -20.97
N ALA A 377 -45.02 -11.50 -20.05
CA ALA A 377 -44.61 -11.90 -18.73
C ALA A 377 -44.25 -13.41 -18.69
N GLY A 378 -43.57 -13.76 -17.61
CA GLY A 378 -43.44 -15.10 -17.03
C GLY A 378 -42.32 -15.04 -16.02
N ALA A 379 -42.45 -15.34 -14.73
CA ALA A 379 -43.52 -15.85 -13.86
C ALA A 379 -42.91 -15.78 -12.44
N SER A 380 -43.54 -15.12 -11.44
CA SER A 380 -44.23 -15.76 -10.28
C SER A 380 -43.25 -16.32 -9.21
N VAL A 381 -43.32 -16.06 -7.90
CA VAL A 381 -44.37 -15.55 -7.00
C VAL A 381 -43.75 -15.09 -5.66
N LEU A 382 -44.47 -14.16 -5.00
CA LEU A 382 -44.35 -13.57 -3.67
C LEU A 382 -44.00 -14.52 -2.49
N VAL A 383 -43.48 -13.98 -1.37
CA VAL A 383 -44.27 -13.68 -0.13
C VAL A 383 -43.37 -13.28 1.08
N LEU A 384 -43.74 -12.11 1.65
CA LEU A 384 -43.68 -11.61 3.04
C LEU A 384 -42.37 -11.26 3.77
N ALA A 385 -42.45 -10.03 4.29
CA ALA A 385 -41.73 -9.45 5.39
C ALA A 385 -41.88 -10.23 6.70
N GLY A 386 -40.82 -10.23 7.49
CA GLY A 386 -40.83 -10.56 8.92
C GLY A 386 -39.78 -9.73 9.63
N CYS A 387 -40.23 -8.84 10.50
CA CYS A 387 -39.40 -8.15 11.48
C CYS A 387 -38.74 -9.20 12.39
N ALA A 388 -37.46 -9.02 12.72
CA ALA A 388 -36.83 -9.71 13.83
C ALA A 388 -36.17 -8.71 14.77
N VAL A 389 -36.44 -8.95 16.05
CA VAL A 389 -36.25 -8.13 17.23
C VAL A 389 -34.84 -8.37 17.78
N ALA A 390 -34.24 -7.30 18.29
CA ALA A 390 -32.99 -7.33 19.05
C ALA A 390 -33.06 -8.36 20.18
N SER A 391 -32.03 -9.21 20.30
CA SER A 391 -31.78 -10.03 21.48
C SER A 391 -30.34 -9.75 21.92
N GLY A 392 -30.20 -9.27 23.17
CA GLY A 392 -28.91 -9.03 23.78
C GLY A 392 -28.17 -10.34 24.04
N SER A 393 -26.87 -10.34 23.77
CA SER A 393 -25.95 -11.38 24.18
C SER A 393 -25.73 -11.29 25.70
N THR A 394 -25.71 -12.47 26.32
CA THR A 394 -25.54 -12.68 27.75
C THR A 394 -24.05 -12.94 27.98
N THR A 395 -23.38 -12.08 28.73
CA THR A 395 -21.99 -12.29 29.15
C THR A 395 -21.95 -13.53 30.05
N THR A 396 -21.28 -14.60 29.58
CA THR A 396 -20.89 -15.72 30.42
C THR A 396 -19.58 -15.32 31.11
N ALA A 397 -19.56 -15.36 32.44
CA ALA A 397 -18.36 -15.10 33.21
C ALA A 397 -17.43 -16.31 33.10
N SER A 398 -16.28 -16.15 32.42
CA SER A 398 -15.19 -17.12 32.44
C SER A 398 -14.54 -17.16 33.83
N GLU A 399 -14.06 -18.34 34.22
CA GLU A 399 -13.24 -18.53 35.42
C GLU A 399 -11.97 -17.67 35.34
N PRO A 400 -11.41 -17.19 36.46
CA PRO A 400 -10.20 -16.36 36.43
C PRO A 400 -9.03 -17.14 35.83
N SER A 401 -8.41 -16.58 34.79
CA SER A 401 -7.19 -17.12 34.18
C SER A 401 -6.08 -17.24 35.23
N PRO A 402 -5.35 -18.37 35.28
CA PRO A 402 -4.21 -18.54 36.19
C PRO A 402 -3.06 -17.55 35.94
N ALA A 403 -3.07 -16.81 34.82
CA ALA A 403 -2.01 -15.88 34.40
C ALA A 403 -2.35 -14.39 34.61
N ALA A 404 -3.46 -14.04 35.29
CA ALA A 404 -3.95 -12.65 35.36
C ALA A 404 -2.98 -11.61 35.97
N ASP A 405 -1.93 -12.06 36.69
CA ASP A 405 -0.86 -11.22 37.26
C ASP A 405 0.55 -11.64 36.78
N ALA A 406 0.66 -12.54 35.79
CA ALA A 406 1.94 -13.02 35.27
C ALA A 406 2.52 -12.05 34.24
N ASP A 407 3.85 -12.08 34.09
CA ASP A 407 4.56 -11.38 33.02
C ASP A 407 4.18 -11.99 31.66
N LEU A 408 3.87 -11.17 30.65
CA LEU A 408 3.41 -11.63 29.32
C LEU A 408 4.41 -12.59 28.68
N TRP A 409 5.69 -12.37 28.95
CA TRP A 409 6.80 -13.12 28.38
C TRP A 409 7.24 -14.30 29.28
N ASP A 410 6.44 -14.69 30.29
CA ASP A 410 6.68 -15.86 31.12
C ASP A 410 6.49 -17.16 30.32
N THR A 411 7.60 -17.75 29.88
CA THR A 411 7.62 -18.99 29.10
C THR A 411 7.21 -20.23 29.89
N SER A 412 7.00 -20.13 31.20
CA SER A 412 6.51 -21.24 32.03
C SER A 412 4.99 -21.40 31.99
N LEU A 413 4.28 -20.50 31.31
CA LEU A 413 2.82 -20.46 31.21
C LEU A 413 2.37 -20.50 29.75
N VAL A 414 1.12 -20.93 29.55
CA VAL A 414 0.38 -20.70 28.30
C VAL A 414 -0.66 -19.62 28.57
N HIS A 415 -0.45 -18.44 28.01
CA HIS A 415 -1.29 -17.26 28.21
C HIS A 415 -2.60 -17.36 27.43
N GLU A 416 -3.57 -16.53 27.77
CA GLU A 416 -4.84 -16.43 27.05
C GLU A 416 -4.96 -15.07 26.37
N VAL A 417 -5.13 -15.07 25.05
CA VAL A 417 -5.39 -13.86 24.27
C VAL A 417 -6.64 -14.08 23.42
N SER A 418 -7.68 -13.31 23.71
CA SER A 418 -8.94 -13.36 22.95
C SER A 418 -9.23 -12.03 22.27
N VAL A 419 -9.60 -12.07 21.00
CA VAL A 419 -10.04 -10.91 20.23
C VAL A 419 -11.57 -10.87 20.20
N ASP A 420 -12.15 -9.83 20.77
CA ASP A 420 -13.59 -9.54 20.69
C ASP A 420 -13.86 -8.61 19.49
N ALA A 421 -14.43 -9.19 18.44
CA ALA A 421 -14.77 -8.53 17.19
C ALA A 421 -15.94 -9.23 16.49
N ASP A 422 -16.72 -8.50 15.70
CA ASP A 422 -17.68 -9.11 14.78
C ASP A 422 -16.90 -9.86 13.68
N ASP A 423 -17.11 -11.17 13.56
CA ASP A 423 -16.45 -12.02 12.56
C ASP A 423 -16.51 -11.43 11.15
N ALA A 424 -17.62 -10.75 10.79
CA ALA A 424 -17.77 -10.13 9.48
C ALA A 424 -16.74 -9.01 9.21
N VAL A 425 -16.20 -8.38 10.25
CA VAL A 425 -15.13 -7.38 10.14
C VAL A 425 -13.81 -8.08 9.78
N LEU A 426 -13.45 -9.13 10.50
CA LEU A 426 -12.18 -9.85 10.30
C LEU A 426 -12.19 -10.70 9.03
N GLU A 427 -13.30 -11.37 8.72
CA GLU A 427 -13.54 -12.01 7.42
C GLU A 427 -13.46 -11.00 6.27
N GLY A 428 -13.89 -9.75 6.52
CA GLY A 428 -13.75 -8.63 5.59
C GLY A 428 -12.29 -8.27 5.31
N LEU A 429 -11.43 -8.28 6.33
CA LEU A 429 -9.98 -8.09 6.16
C LEU A 429 -9.36 -9.21 5.32
N VAL A 430 -9.71 -10.47 5.63
CA VAL A 430 -9.25 -11.65 4.89
C VAL A 430 -9.69 -11.58 3.43
N SER A 431 -10.97 -11.26 3.18
CA SER A 431 -11.52 -11.10 1.83
C SER A 431 -10.79 -10.00 1.06
N THR A 432 -10.53 -8.86 1.70
CA THR A 432 -9.81 -7.74 1.08
C THR A 432 -8.40 -8.15 0.68
N TYR A 433 -7.68 -8.86 1.55
CA TYR A 433 -6.36 -9.39 1.24
C TYR A 433 -6.41 -10.41 0.09
N LEU A 434 -7.33 -11.38 0.11
CA LEU A 434 -7.46 -12.37 -0.96
C LEU A 434 -7.82 -11.74 -2.32
N GLU A 435 -8.58 -10.65 -2.33
CA GLU A 435 -8.97 -9.95 -3.57
C GLU A 435 -7.91 -8.99 -4.09
N THR A 436 -7.17 -8.33 -3.20
CA THR A 436 -6.36 -7.14 -3.56
C THR A 436 -4.89 -7.22 -3.14
N GLY A 437 -4.55 -8.12 -2.23
CA GLY A 437 -3.27 -8.17 -1.53
C GLY A 437 -3.10 -7.11 -0.44
N GLU A 438 -4.11 -6.28 -0.17
CA GLU A 438 -4.04 -5.23 0.86
C GLU A 438 -4.28 -5.82 2.25
N LYS A 439 -3.51 -5.33 3.23
CA LYS A 439 -3.64 -5.69 4.65
C LYS A 439 -4.12 -4.45 5.40
N ASP A 440 -5.43 -4.36 5.58
CA ASP A 440 -6.07 -3.22 6.24
C ASP A 440 -6.14 -3.42 7.76
N TRP A 441 -6.24 -2.32 8.50
CA TRP A 441 -6.45 -2.34 9.94
C TRP A 441 -7.95 -2.40 10.26
N ALA A 442 -8.30 -3.15 11.31
CA ALA A 442 -9.59 -3.06 11.98
C ALA A 442 -9.41 -2.71 13.45
N GLU A 443 -10.47 -2.14 14.02
CA GLU A 443 -10.60 -1.84 15.44
C GLU A 443 -11.34 -2.99 16.13
N VAL A 444 -10.73 -3.53 17.19
CA VAL A 444 -11.22 -4.67 17.99
C VAL A 444 -10.95 -4.43 19.46
N ASN A 445 -11.52 -5.25 20.34
CA ASN A 445 -11.08 -5.32 21.73
C ASN A 445 -10.24 -6.58 21.92
N VAL A 446 -9.20 -6.51 22.73
CA VAL A 446 -8.33 -7.65 23.03
C VAL A 446 -8.31 -7.87 24.52
N THR A 447 -8.48 -9.12 24.96
CA THR A 447 -8.30 -9.49 26.36
C THR A 447 -7.05 -10.36 26.46
N ILE A 448 -6.09 -9.94 27.30
CA ILE A 448 -4.86 -10.66 27.61
C ILE A 448 -4.92 -11.07 29.07
N ASP A 449 -4.95 -12.37 29.36
CA ASP A 449 -5.04 -12.95 30.70
C ASP A 449 -6.14 -12.36 31.58
N GLY A 450 -7.29 -12.07 30.98
CA GLY A 450 -8.45 -11.48 31.66
C GLY A 450 -8.42 -9.94 31.77
N THR A 451 -7.35 -9.29 31.31
CA THR A 451 -7.28 -7.82 31.18
C THR A 451 -7.75 -7.40 29.80
N THR A 452 -8.92 -6.77 29.72
CA THR A 452 -9.47 -6.24 28.46
C THR A 452 -8.89 -4.87 28.13
N ILE A 453 -8.46 -4.73 26.88
CA ILE A 453 -7.90 -3.53 26.27
C ILE A 453 -8.83 -3.16 25.12
N ASP A 454 -9.50 -2.03 25.26
CA ASP A 454 -10.47 -1.54 24.27
C ASP A 454 -9.77 -0.74 23.16
N HIS A 455 -10.34 -0.75 21.96
CA HIS A 455 -9.89 0.06 20.81
C HIS A 455 -8.47 -0.29 20.31
N VAL A 456 -8.23 -1.58 20.14
CA VAL A 456 -6.97 -2.14 19.65
C VAL A 456 -7.00 -2.29 18.12
N GLY A 457 -5.86 -2.05 17.48
CA GLY A 457 -5.65 -2.32 16.06
C GLY A 457 -5.32 -3.77 15.79
N ILE A 458 -5.97 -4.37 14.80
CA ILE A 458 -5.57 -5.69 14.28
C ILE A 458 -5.45 -5.65 12.75
N LYS A 459 -4.40 -6.25 12.19
CA LYS A 459 -4.24 -6.48 10.74
C LYS A 459 -3.54 -7.81 10.46
N LEU A 460 -3.70 -8.31 9.24
CA LEU A 460 -2.99 -9.50 8.75
C LEU A 460 -1.47 -9.28 8.74
N LYS A 461 -0.68 -10.28 9.16
CA LYS A 461 0.79 -10.25 9.18
C LYS A 461 1.41 -11.34 8.30
N GLY A 462 2.58 -11.05 7.73
CA GLY A 462 3.38 -12.02 6.96
C GLY A 462 3.12 -11.97 5.46
N ASN A 463 4.01 -12.59 4.67
CA ASN A 463 3.89 -12.67 3.22
C ASN A 463 3.63 -14.11 2.79
N SER A 464 4.63 -14.98 2.91
CA SER A 464 4.51 -16.41 2.54
C SER A 464 3.45 -17.14 3.35
N SER A 465 3.32 -16.86 4.65
CA SER A 465 2.30 -17.46 5.52
C SER A 465 0.88 -17.13 5.06
N LEU A 466 0.62 -15.89 4.62
CA LEU A 466 -0.66 -15.48 4.06
C LEU A 466 -0.94 -16.04 2.65
N ARG A 467 0.04 -16.65 1.96
CA ARG A 467 -0.25 -17.34 0.68
C ARG A 467 -0.96 -18.68 0.88
N ARG A 468 -1.00 -19.18 2.12
CA ARG A 468 -1.62 -20.47 2.48
C ARG A 468 -3.04 -20.34 3.02
N ILE A 469 -3.48 -19.14 3.37
CA ILE A 469 -4.83 -18.91 3.86
C ILE A 469 -5.83 -18.81 2.70
N ASP A 470 -7.05 -19.22 2.96
CA ASP A 470 -8.21 -19.08 2.08
C ASP A 470 -9.42 -18.57 2.88
N SER A 471 -10.59 -18.49 2.24
CA SER A 471 -11.81 -18.00 2.89
C SER A 471 -12.32 -18.88 4.03
N ASP A 472 -11.85 -20.12 4.11
CA ASP A 472 -12.36 -21.12 5.05
C ASP A 472 -11.36 -21.34 6.21
N THR A 473 -10.23 -20.64 6.18
CA THR A 473 -9.22 -20.68 7.26
C THR A 473 -9.79 -20.02 8.51
N ALA A 474 -9.77 -20.74 9.64
CA ALA A 474 -10.27 -20.20 10.90
C ALA A 474 -9.47 -18.97 11.34
N LEU A 475 -10.15 -17.94 11.84
CA LEU A 475 -9.52 -16.65 12.18
C LEU A 475 -8.42 -16.80 13.26
N ALA A 476 -8.58 -17.73 14.19
CA ALA A 476 -7.58 -18.07 15.20
C ALA A 476 -6.31 -18.73 14.60
N GLU A 477 -6.33 -19.15 13.33
CA GLU A 477 -5.18 -19.72 12.64
C GLU A 477 -4.42 -18.76 11.73
N ILE A 478 -4.96 -17.56 11.56
CA ILE A 478 -4.38 -16.56 10.70
C ILE A 478 -3.28 -15.80 11.48
N PRO A 479 -2.14 -15.47 10.84
CA PRO A 479 -1.15 -14.60 11.45
C PRO A 479 -1.65 -13.17 11.56
N TRP A 480 -1.60 -12.62 12.76
CA TRP A 480 -2.05 -11.26 13.06
C TRP A 480 -0.93 -10.42 13.63
N ILE A 481 -1.07 -9.11 13.49
CA ILE A 481 -0.38 -8.15 14.34
C ILE A 481 -1.44 -7.34 15.07
N ILE A 482 -1.27 -7.26 16.38
CA ILE A 482 -2.15 -6.60 17.33
C ILE A 482 -1.39 -5.40 17.85
N ARG A 483 -1.90 -4.20 17.58
CA ARG A 483 -1.28 -2.94 17.99
C ARG A 483 -2.21 -2.22 18.96
N LEU A 484 -1.84 -2.24 20.23
CA LEU A 484 -2.63 -1.73 21.35
C LEU A 484 -2.78 -0.20 21.25
N ASP A 485 -1.69 0.51 20.95
CA ASP A 485 -1.68 1.97 20.81
C ASP A 485 -2.26 2.48 19.47
N LYS A 486 -2.88 1.63 18.65
CA LYS A 486 -3.29 1.99 17.28
C LYS A 486 -4.33 3.11 17.23
N TYR A 487 -5.30 3.06 18.14
CA TYR A 487 -6.42 4.01 18.21
C TYR A 487 -6.47 4.78 19.54
N VAL A 488 -5.67 4.39 20.52
CA VAL A 488 -5.53 5.05 21.82
C VAL A 488 -4.06 5.27 22.09
N ASP A 489 -3.63 6.54 22.05
CA ASP A 489 -2.22 6.90 22.26
C ASP A 489 -1.70 6.35 23.60
N GLU A 490 -0.45 5.89 23.60
CA GLU A 490 0.26 5.35 24.78
C GLU A 490 -0.40 4.11 25.44
N GLN A 491 -1.42 3.52 24.81
CA GLN A 491 -2.04 2.28 25.31
C GLN A 491 -1.06 1.11 25.17
N SER A 492 -0.79 0.44 26.28
CA SER A 492 0.13 -0.69 26.36
C SER A 492 -0.35 -1.75 27.35
N TYR A 493 0.18 -2.96 27.23
CA TYR A 493 0.04 -4.04 28.20
C TYR A 493 1.43 -4.41 28.72
N GLN A 494 1.69 -4.14 30.00
CA GLN A 494 2.99 -4.39 30.64
C GLN A 494 4.19 -3.71 29.95
N GLY A 495 3.95 -2.59 29.24
CA GLY A 495 4.97 -1.89 28.45
C GLY A 495 4.89 -2.18 26.95
N GLU A 496 4.30 -3.32 26.58
CA GLU A 496 4.15 -3.71 25.18
C GLU A 496 3.06 -2.92 24.47
N THR A 497 3.35 -2.47 23.25
CA THR A 497 2.38 -1.77 22.39
C THR A 497 1.98 -2.59 21.18
N GLU A 498 2.78 -3.57 20.78
CA GLU A 498 2.56 -4.35 19.56
C GLU A 498 2.96 -5.82 19.74
N LEU A 499 2.05 -6.73 19.37
CA LEU A 499 2.22 -8.18 19.49
C LEU A 499 2.00 -8.84 18.13
N VAL A 500 2.83 -9.83 17.79
CA VAL A 500 2.67 -10.62 16.57
C VAL A 500 2.18 -12.02 16.91
N VAL A 501 0.97 -12.36 16.49
CA VAL A 501 0.41 -13.70 16.54
C VAL A 501 0.89 -14.48 15.32
N ARG A 502 1.67 -15.53 15.53
CA ARG A 502 2.29 -16.31 14.45
C ARG A 502 1.30 -17.28 13.82
N GLY A 503 1.39 -17.45 12.50
CA GLY A 503 0.72 -18.54 11.81
C GLY A 503 1.63 -19.77 11.88
N ASN A 504 1.36 -20.69 12.81
CA ASN A 504 2.31 -21.76 13.14
C ASN A 504 2.69 -22.58 11.90
N ASP A 505 3.98 -22.89 11.77
CA ASP A 505 4.50 -23.78 10.74
C ASP A 505 4.53 -25.25 11.16
N SER A 506 4.43 -25.50 12.47
CA SER A 506 4.18 -26.79 13.09
C SER A 506 2.89 -26.75 13.93
N ALA A 507 2.56 -27.81 14.68
CA ALA A 507 1.39 -27.76 15.57
C ALA A 507 1.60 -26.75 16.71
N THR A 508 2.84 -26.54 17.16
CA THR A 508 3.16 -25.76 18.35
C THR A 508 4.04 -24.53 18.10
N SER A 509 4.73 -24.45 16.96
CA SER A 509 5.84 -23.50 16.72
C SER A 509 7.00 -23.62 17.72
N LEU A 510 7.16 -24.78 18.37
CA LEU A 510 8.23 -25.04 19.35
C LEU A 510 9.63 -24.76 18.78
N ASN A 511 9.84 -24.98 17.48
CA ASN A 511 11.13 -24.71 16.83
C ASN A 511 11.51 -23.22 16.87
N GLU A 512 10.55 -22.32 16.60
CA GLU A 512 10.77 -20.87 16.64
C GLU A 512 10.96 -20.40 18.09
N ALA A 513 10.16 -20.91 19.02
CA ALA A 513 10.23 -20.59 20.45
C ALA A 513 11.59 -20.97 21.07
N VAL A 514 12.07 -22.19 20.79
CA VAL A 514 13.39 -22.66 21.25
C VAL A 514 14.51 -21.87 20.57
N ALA A 515 14.39 -21.58 19.27
CA ALA A 515 15.41 -20.82 18.55
C ALA A 515 15.55 -19.39 19.12
N LEU A 516 14.46 -18.70 19.46
CA LEU A 516 14.51 -17.38 20.11
C LEU A 516 15.14 -17.44 21.50
N GLY A 517 14.83 -18.47 22.29
CA GLY A 517 15.48 -18.71 23.58
C GLY A 517 17.00 -18.92 23.46
N LEU A 518 17.42 -19.70 22.45
CA LEU A 518 18.84 -19.92 22.15
C LEU A 518 19.53 -18.66 21.63
N LEU A 519 18.83 -17.82 20.85
CA LEU A 519 19.34 -16.55 20.34
C LEU A 519 19.68 -15.61 21.50
N ARG A 520 18.76 -15.48 22.47
CA ARG A 520 19.00 -14.71 23.70
C ARG A 520 20.13 -15.32 24.53
N ALA A 521 20.17 -16.64 24.68
CA ALA A 521 21.23 -17.33 25.40
C ALA A 521 22.61 -17.17 24.72
N ALA A 522 22.66 -16.93 23.41
CA ALA A 522 23.87 -16.56 22.67
C ALA A 522 24.33 -15.11 22.95
N GLY A 523 23.52 -14.30 23.64
CA GLY A 523 23.79 -12.87 23.82
C GLY A 523 23.70 -12.10 22.51
N LEU A 524 22.78 -12.49 21.63
CA LEU A 524 22.36 -11.73 20.46
C LEU A 524 21.02 -11.06 20.77
N ALA A 525 20.76 -9.93 20.10
CA ALA A 525 19.48 -9.23 20.19
C ALA A 525 18.35 -10.20 19.80
N ALA A 526 17.35 -10.34 20.67
CA ALA A 526 16.33 -11.36 20.53
C ALA A 526 14.95 -10.85 20.95
N GLU A 527 13.93 -11.28 20.22
CA GLU A 527 12.54 -11.03 20.51
C GLU A 527 12.06 -11.93 21.65
N ASN A 528 11.19 -11.43 22.53
CA ASN A 528 10.49 -12.28 23.48
C ASN A 528 9.39 -13.08 22.78
N ALA A 529 9.06 -14.25 23.35
CA ALA A 529 8.08 -15.17 22.79
C ALA A 529 7.33 -15.90 23.91
N THR A 530 6.02 -16.08 23.73
CA THR A 530 5.16 -16.78 24.68
C THR A 530 4.13 -17.66 23.96
N ALA A 531 3.74 -18.79 24.59
CA ALA A 531 2.69 -19.65 24.07
C ALA A 531 1.33 -19.11 24.48
N VAL A 532 0.39 -19.06 23.54
CA VAL A 532 -0.91 -18.42 23.73
C VAL A 532 -2.04 -19.33 23.25
N ARG A 533 -3.08 -19.44 24.07
CA ARG A 533 -4.41 -19.88 23.66
C ARG A 533 -5.08 -18.69 22.99
N PHE A 534 -5.06 -18.66 21.66
CA PHE A 534 -5.56 -17.54 20.88
C PHE A 534 -6.96 -17.83 20.34
N SER A 535 -7.92 -16.96 20.64
CA SER A 535 -9.30 -17.06 20.15
C SER A 535 -9.78 -15.75 19.53
N VAL A 536 -10.75 -15.86 18.62
CA VAL A 536 -11.33 -14.72 17.91
C VAL A 536 -12.85 -14.90 17.89
N GLY A 537 -13.59 -13.91 18.37
CA GLY A 537 -15.04 -13.96 18.48
C GLY A 537 -15.51 -15.13 19.34
N ASP A 538 -16.54 -15.82 18.85
CA ASP A 538 -17.07 -17.06 19.47
C ASP A 538 -16.34 -18.34 18.96
N GLY A 539 -15.23 -18.18 18.24
CA GLY A 539 -14.46 -19.29 17.64
C GLY A 539 -13.65 -20.10 18.65
N ASP A 540 -13.34 -21.35 18.28
CA ASP A 540 -12.47 -22.22 19.08
C ASP A 540 -11.05 -21.62 19.19
N ALA A 541 -10.44 -21.77 20.37
CA ALA A 541 -9.07 -21.35 20.60
C ALA A 541 -8.07 -22.24 19.82
N ALA A 542 -7.00 -21.64 19.31
CA ALA A 542 -5.86 -22.33 18.73
C ALA A 542 -4.59 -22.02 19.53
N LEU A 543 -3.70 -23.00 19.66
CA LEU A 543 -2.36 -22.76 20.21
C LEU A 543 -1.56 -21.92 19.21
N ARG A 544 -1.03 -20.79 19.65
CA ARG A 544 -0.21 -19.86 18.86
C ARG A 544 1.05 -19.49 19.61
N LEU A 545 2.12 -19.24 18.87
CA LEU A 545 3.25 -18.47 19.39
C LEU A 545 2.96 -16.98 19.20
N VAL A 546 3.10 -16.19 20.26
CA VAL A 546 3.11 -14.72 20.18
C VAL A 546 4.52 -14.24 20.41
N ILE A 547 4.99 -13.33 19.56
CA ILE A 547 6.33 -12.75 19.66
C ILE A 547 6.26 -11.21 19.66
N GLU A 548 7.30 -10.57 20.21
CA GLU A 548 7.52 -9.13 20.03
C GLU A 548 7.68 -8.77 18.56
N ASN A 549 7.27 -7.56 18.19
CA ASN A 549 7.64 -6.98 16.90
C ASN A 549 8.79 -5.97 17.11
N PRO A 550 9.95 -6.15 16.44
CA PRO A 550 11.02 -5.17 16.45
C PRO A 550 10.54 -3.83 15.90
N THR A 551 10.35 -2.88 16.81
CA THR A 551 10.04 -1.47 16.54
C THR A 551 11.18 -0.59 17.05
N GLY A 552 11.12 0.72 16.82
CA GLY A 552 12.06 1.65 17.45
C GLY A 552 12.10 1.56 18.98
N ALA A 553 10.93 1.39 19.64
CA ALA A 553 10.87 1.26 21.10
C ALA A 553 11.55 -0.03 21.58
N TRP A 554 11.30 -1.15 20.88
CA TRP A 554 11.98 -2.42 21.15
C TRP A 554 13.50 -2.29 21.00
N ALA A 555 13.98 -1.64 19.94
CA ALA A 555 15.42 -1.47 19.71
C ALA A 555 16.07 -0.59 20.79
N GLU A 556 15.40 0.48 21.23
CA GLU A 556 15.89 1.31 22.33
C GLU A 556 16.04 0.54 23.64
N GLU A 557 15.10 -0.37 23.94
CA GLU A 557 15.16 -1.24 25.11
C GLU A 557 16.25 -2.30 24.99
N GLU A 558 16.27 -3.06 23.89
CA GLU A 558 17.20 -4.18 23.69
C GLU A 558 18.66 -3.72 23.64
N PHE A 559 18.94 -2.59 22.99
CA PHE A 559 20.30 -2.03 22.90
C PHE A 559 20.63 -1.05 24.03
N GLY A 560 19.63 -0.59 24.80
CA GLY A 560 19.80 0.43 25.83
C GLY A 560 20.28 1.78 25.27
N ALA A 561 20.03 2.04 23.99
CA ALA A 561 20.52 3.22 23.26
C ALA A 561 19.57 3.63 22.13
N ALA A 562 19.52 4.93 21.85
CA ALA A 562 18.80 5.47 20.68
C ALA A 562 19.51 5.08 19.38
N GLY A 563 18.74 4.72 18.37
CA GLY A 563 19.28 4.34 17.07
C GLY A 563 18.23 4.19 15.99
N GLN A 564 18.71 3.83 14.80
CA GLN A 564 17.91 3.62 13.61
C GLN A 564 17.71 2.12 13.39
N LEU A 565 16.48 1.67 13.18
CA LEU A 565 16.16 0.26 12.92
C LEU A 565 15.61 0.12 11.51
N TYR A 566 16.33 -0.63 10.67
CA TYR A 566 15.96 -0.91 9.29
C TYR A 566 15.69 -2.39 9.11
N LYS A 567 14.69 -2.72 8.31
CA LYS A 567 14.29 -4.08 8.01
C LYS A 567 14.55 -4.40 6.56
N ALA A 568 15.19 -5.54 6.31
CA ALA A 568 15.32 -6.05 4.96
C ALA A 568 13.96 -6.57 4.46
N GLU A 569 13.50 -6.05 3.32
CA GLU A 569 12.29 -6.52 2.66
C GLU A 569 12.53 -7.83 1.92
N SER A 570 11.48 -8.64 1.78
CA SER A 570 11.63 -9.93 1.12
C SER A 570 11.92 -9.77 -0.38
N GLY A 571 13.10 -10.25 -0.80
CA GLY A 571 13.62 -10.04 -2.14
C GLY A 571 14.30 -8.69 -2.37
N GLY A 572 14.55 -7.93 -1.30
CA GLY A 572 15.46 -6.80 -1.28
C GLY A 572 16.92 -7.21 -1.46
N ASP A 573 17.78 -6.20 -1.57
CA ASP A 573 19.23 -6.38 -1.73
C ASP A 573 20.04 -5.44 -0.84
N GLU A 574 21.31 -5.78 -0.67
CA GLU A 574 22.32 -5.01 0.07
C GLU A 574 23.17 -4.12 -0.85
N GLU A 575 22.74 -3.87 -2.09
CA GLU A 575 23.52 -3.06 -3.02
C GLU A 575 23.40 -1.57 -2.68
N TYR A 576 24.48 -0.83 -2.91
CA TYR A 576 24.46 0.63 -2.81
C TYR A 576 23.88 1.24 -4.11
N HIS A 577 22.71 1.86 -3.99
CA HIS A 577 21.96 2.47 -5.11
C HIS A 577 22.16 4.00 -5.23
N GLY A 578 23.17 4.54 -4.53
CA GLY A 578 23.43 5.98 -4.45
C GLY A 578 22.83 6.63 -3.20
N ASP A 579 22.96 7.95 -3.08
CA ASP A 579 22.53 8.70 -1.88
C ASP A 579 21.03 9.03 -1.83
N ASP A 580 20.20 8.53 -2.76
CA ASP A 580 18.75 8.79 -2.79
C ASP A 580 18.00 7.71 -1.99
N PRO A 581 17.40 8.02 -0.82
CA PRO A 581 16.68 7.04 -0.01
C PRO A 581 15.54 6.34 -0.75
N ASP A 582 14.95 7.00 -1.75
CA ASP A 582 13.88 6.42 -2.55
C ASP A 582 14.33 5.22 -3.39
N ALA A 583 15.63 5.05 -3.62
CA ALA A 583 16.18 3.91 -4.35
C ALA A 583 16.15 2.61 -3.52
N TYR A 584 15.96 2.70 -2.21
CA TYR A 584 15.98 1.56 -1.28
C TYR A 584 14.59 1.13 -0.83
N ALA A 585 13.52 1.84 -1.23
CA ALA A 585 12.16 1.63 -0.72
C ALA A 585 11.54 0.27 -1.07
N ASP A 586 12.09 -0.46 -2.05
CA ASP A 586 11.68 -1.83 -2.38
C ASP A 586 12.53 -2.89 -1.64
N SER A 587 13.67 -2.50 -1.05
CA SER A 587 14.63 -3.39 -0.38
C SER A 587 14.66 -3.22 1.13
N TRP A 588 14.25 -2.06 1.66
CA TRP A 588 14.38 -1.70 3.06
C TRP A 588 13.19 -0.88 3.55
N ASP A 589 12.74 -1.16 4.77
CA ASP A 589 11.81 -0.32 5.52
C ASP A 589 12.45 0.19 6.82
N GLN A 590 12.10 1.40 7.26
CA GLN A 590 12.60 1.99 8.51
C GLN A 590 11.54 1.82 9.59
N GLU A 591 11.80 0.90 10.52
CA GLU A 591 10.86 0.49 11.57
C GLU A 591 11.15 1.20 12.91
N GLY A 592 12.30 1.88 13.01
CA GLY A 592 12.69 2.72 14.15
C GLY A 592 13.63 3.86 13.75
N GLY A 593 13.51 5.00 14.46
CA GLY A 593 14.23 6.23 14.15
C GLY A 593 13.62 7.05 12.98
N ASP A 594 14.25 8.17 12.63
CA ASP A 594 13.71 9.15 11.67
C ASP A 594 14.77 9.77 10.73
N ASP A 595 15.92 9.11 10.55
CA ASP A 595 17.06 9.64 9.78
C ASP A 595 16.94 9.57 8.25
N GLU A 596 15.78 9.15 7.75
CA GLU A 596 15.51 8.97 6.33
C GLU A 596 16.45 8.00 5.59
N LEU A 597 16.81 6.87 6.24
CA LEU A 597 17.75 5.86 5.74
C LEU A 597 19.20 6.33 5.62
N ALA A 598 19.56 7.49 6.17
CA ALA A 598 20.90 8.07 5.98
C ALA A 598 22.02 7.14 6.51
N ALA A 599 21.84 6.56 7.69
CA ALA A 599 22.80 5.66 8.32
C ALA A 599 22.90 4.34 7.55
N LEU A 600 21.77 3.76 7.13
CA LEU A 600 21.72 2.60 6.24
C LEU A 600 22.50 2.85 4.94
N ILE A 601 22.21 3.95 4.24
CA ILE A 601 22.86 4.29 2.97
C ILE A 601 24.36 4.46 3.17
N SER A 602 24.77 5.09 4.28
CA SER A 602 26.18 5.25 4.60
C SER A 602 26.87 3.91 4.86
N PHE A 603 26.22 3.01 5.58
CA PHE A 603 26.69 1.66 5.83
C PHE A 603 26.82 0.84 4.53
N LEU A 604 25.77 0.80 3.71
CA LEU A 604 25.77 0.09 2.43
C LEU A 604 26.83 0.64 1.46
N ARG A 605 27.01 1.96 1.41
CA ARG A 605 28.11 2.57 0.64
C ARG A 605 29.47 2.07 1.12
N PHE A 606 29.72 2.04 2.42
CA PHE A 606 30.97 1.52 2.96
C PHE A 606 31.17 0.05 2.56
N VAL A 607 30.16 -0.80 2.77
CA VAL A 607 30.21 -2.24 2.45
C VAL A 607 30.43 -2.49 0.95
N ASN A 608 29.88 -1.67 0.07
CA ASN A 608 29.94 -1.89 -1.38
C ASN A 608 31.11 -1.17 -2.09
N GLU A 609 31.51 0.02 -1.64
CA GLU A 609 32.48 0.86 -2.36
C GLU A 609 33.89 0.88 -1.76
N SER A 610 34.08 0.46 -0.50
CA SER A 610 35.42 0.34 0.10
C SER A 610 36.24 -0.76 -0.58
N ASP A 611 37.54 -0.53 -0.79
CA ASP A 611 38.43 -1.62 -1.21
C ASP A 611 38.66 -2.64 -0.08
N ASP A 612 39.13 -3.85 -0.42
CA ASP A 612 39.24 -4.94 0.56
C ASP A 612 40.17 -4.63 1.72
N ALA A 613 41.21 -3.82 1.50
CA ALA A 613 42.12 -3.40 2.55
C ALA A 613 41.46 -2.43 3.53
N THR A 614 40.68 -1.48 3.01
CA THR A 614 39.89 -0.51 3.78
C THR A 614 38.78 -1.22 4.55
N PHE A 615 38.03 -2.09 3.88
CA PHE A 615 36.98 -2.90 4.51
C PHE A 615 37.54 -3.71 5.69
N ALA A 616 38.63 -4.46 5.48
CA ALA A 616 39.24 -5.26 6.54
C ALA A 616 39.77 -4.44 7.73
N ALA A 617 40.20 -3.21 7.49
CA ALA A 617 40.78 -2.33 8.51
C ALA A 617 39.71 -1.56 9.29
N GLU A 618 38.64 -1.12 8.62
CA GLU A 618 37.69 -0.13 9.13
C GLU A 618 36.31 -0.73 9.43
N LEU A 619 36.01 -1.98 9.07
CA LEU A 619 34.67 -2.57 9.31
C LEU A 619 34.24 -2.50 10.78
N ALA A 620 35.15 -2.66 11.73
CA ALA A 620 34.85 -2.56 13.17
C ALA A 620 34.45 -1.14 13.62
N GLU A 621 34.67 -0.12 12.80
CA GLU A 621 34.18 1.25 13.03
C GLU A 621 32.74 1.43 12.52
N HIS A 622 32.23 0.49 11.72
CA HIS A 622 30.94 0.54 11.05
C HIS A 622 29.97 -0.58 11.46
N LEU A 623 30.48 -1.70 11.99
CA LEU A 623 29.72 -2.89 12.35
C LEU A 623 30.29 -3.50 13.63
N ASP A 624 29.41 -3.98 14.52
CA ASP A 624 29.81 -4.89 15.59
C ASP A 624 30.19 -6.26 14.99
N VAL A 625 31.48 -6.41 14.70
CA VAL A 625 32.05 -7.60 14.04
C VAL A 625 31.97 -8.85 14.92
N ASP A 626 31.99 -8.71 16.25
CA ASP A 626 31.85 -9.80 17.19
C ASP A 626 30.41 -10.31 17.22
N ALA A 627 29.43 -9.40 17.28
CA ALA A 627 28.02 -9.73 17.18
C ALA A 627 27.69 -10.36 15.82
N PHE A 628 28.25 -9.83 14.73
CA PHE A 628 28.01 -10.38 13.39
C PHE A 628 28.61 -11.79 13.20
N ALA A 629 29.83 -12.03 13.68
CA ALA A 629 30.42 -13.37 13.68
C ALA A 629 29.56 -14.37 14.47
N ARG A 630 29.04 -13.94 15.63
CA ARG A 630 28.15 -14.75 16.46
C ARG A 630 26.79 -14.97 15.82
N TYR A 631 26.23 -13.97 15.15
CA TYR A 631 25.02 -14.09 14.35
C TYR A 631 25.17 -15.17 13.28
N LEU A 632 26.20 -15.11 12.44
CA LEU A 632 26.41 -16.10 11.37
C LEU A 632 26.56 -17.52 11.94
N ALA A 633 27.38 -17.65 12.98
CA ALA A 633 27.58 -18.93 13.68
C ALA A 633 26.29 -19.47 14.31
N PHE A 634 25.43 -18.58 14.82
CA PHE A 634 24.13 -18.94 15.38
C PHE A 634 23.18 -19.47 14.30
N GLN A 635 23.06 -18.76 13.17
CA GLN A 635 22.17 -19.17 12.07
C GLN A 635 22.55 -20.57 11.55
N ASP A 636 23.86 -20.85 11.43
CA ASP A 636 24.36 -22.19 11.08
C ASP A 636 24.01 -23.24 12.15
N LEU A 637 24.22 -22.94 13.44
CA LEU A 637 23.94 -23.85 14.55
C LEU A 637 22.46 -24.27 14.56
N VAL A 638 21.54 -23.32 14.37
CA VAL A 638 20.10 -23.60 14.31
C VAL A 638 19.63 -24.02 12.92
N SER A 639 20.53 -24.15 11.95
CA SER A 639 20.25 -24.51 10.55
C SER A 639 19.17 -23.64 9.90
N ASN A 640 19.16 -22.33 10.20
CA ASN A 640 18.28 -21.39 9.52
C ASN A 640 18.92 -20.95 8.20
N THR A 641 18.16 -21.01 7.11
CA THR A 641 18.64 -20.66 5.77
C THR A 641 17.82 -19.56 5.10
N ASP A 642 16.87 -18.97 5.83
CA ASP A 642 16.04 -17.85 5.35
C ASP A 642 16.46 -16.56 6.04
N ASP A 643 17.78 -16.32 6.06
CA ASP A 643 18.45 -15.19 6.70
C ASP A 643 19.33 -14.41 5.69
N ILE A 644 20.32 -13.66 6.19
CA ILE A 644 21.31 -12.94 5.39
C ILE A 644 22.19 -13.88 4.53
N ASP A 645 22.52 -15.10 4.99
CA ASP A 645 23.32 -16.11 4.25
C ASP A 645 22.46 -16.99 3.31
N GLY A 646 21.19 -16.61 3.12
CA GLY A 646 20.27 -17.26 2.22
C GLY A 646 19.69 -16.29 1.17
N PRO A 647 18.36 -16.20 1.03
CA PRO A 647 17.71 -15.28 0.09
C PRO A 647 17.81 -13.79 0.48
N GLY A 648 18.48 -13.45 1.59
CA GLY A 648 18.58 -12.08 2.11
C GLY A 648 17.31 -11.62 2.84
N ASN A 649 16.55 -12.55 3.41
CA ASN A 649 15.31 -12.27 4.12
C ASN A 649 15.52 -12.25 5.64
N ASN A 650 14.50 -11.78 6.36
CA ASN A 650 14.32 -11.98 7.81
C ASN A 650 15.49 -11.52 8.68
N TRP A 651 15.92 -10.28 8.47
CA TRP A 651 16.87 -9.62 9.36
C TRP A 651 16.63 -8.11 9.39
N TYR A 652 17.13 -7.48 10.46
CA TYR A 652 17.17 -6.03 10.63
C TYR A 652 18.61 -5.55 10.77
N LEU A 653 18.85 -4.30 10.40
CA LEU A 653 20.06 -3.55 10.71
C LEU A 653 19.70 -2.47 11.73
N TYR A 654 20.24 -2.57 12.94
CA TYR A 654 20.22 -1.49 13.92
C TYR A 654 21.48 -0.65 13.78
N VAL A 655 21.37 0.67 13.83
CA VAL A 655 22.52 1.59 13.85
C VAL A 655 22.41 2.52 15.05
N ASP A 656 23.38 2.43 15.95
CA ASP A 656 23.42 3.27 17.17
C ASP A 656 23.72 4.73 16.81
N ASP A 657 22.92 5.68 17.30
CA ASP A 657 23.03 7.09 16.93
C ASP A 657 24.31 7.75 17.49
N ALA A 658 24.82 7.25 18.61
CA ALA A 658 25.96 7.84 19.30
C ALA A 658 27.30 7.43 18.67
N THR A 659 27.37 6.20 18.18
CA THR A 659 28.59 5.57 17.66
C THR A 659 28.58 5.43 16.15
N GLY A 660 27.40 5.33 15.52
CA GLY A 660 27.24 5.00 14.10
C GLY A 660 27.56 3.54 13.77
N VAL A 661 27.75 2.69 14.79
CA VAL A 661 28.07 1.27 14.61
C VAL A 661 26.78 0.49 14.38
N ALA A 662 26.77 -0.32 13.32
CA ALA A 662 25.64 -1.16 12.98
C ALA A 662 25.70 -2.52 13.70
N THR A 663 24.53 -3.11 13.95
CA THR A 663 24.36 -4.49 14.44
C THR A 663 23.32 -5.20 13.60
N VAL A 664 23.64 -6.41 13.14
CA VAL A 664 22.69 -7.29 12.45
C VAL A 664 21.82 -8.01 13.47
N VAL A 665 20.51 -7.95 13.28
CA VAL A 665 19.50 -8.49 14.18
C VAL A 665 18.68 -9.54 13.43
N THR A 666 18.49 -10.70 14.06
CA THR A 666 17.68 -11.79 13.52
C THR A 666 16.20 -11.43 13.48
N TRP A 667 15.46 -11.96 12.52
CA TRP A 667 14.01 -11.96 12.50
C TRP A 667 13.50 -13.32 11.99
N ASP A 668 12.27 -13.70 12.32
CA ASP A 668 11.54 -14.83 11.74
C ASP A 668 12.31 -16.18 11.72
N LEU A 669 12.45 -16.80 12.90
CA LEU A 669 13.13 -18.10 13.06
C LEU A 669 12.22 -19.31 12.81
N ASN A 670 11.12 -19.13 12.09
CA ASN A 670 10.13 -20.17 11.84
C ASN A 670 10.65 -21.37 11.03
N LEU A 671 11.72 -21.18 10.26
CA LEU A 671 12.39 -22.25 9.50
C LEU A 671 13.62 -22.82 10.21
N ALA A 672 13.98 -22.30 11.38
CA ALA A 672 15.06 -22.84 12.19
C ALA A 672 14.72 -24.25 12.74
N LEU A 673 15.75 -25.02 13.07
CA LEU A 673 15.67 -26.33 13.74
C LEU A 673 14.81 -27.35 12.99
N GLY A 674 14.77 -27.26 11.65
CA GLY A 674 14.02 -28.18 10.80
C GLY A 674 12.56 -27.77 10.54
N GLY A 675 12.19 -26.52 10.86
CA GLY A 675 10.94 -25.92 10.41
C GLY A 675 10.81 -25.98 8.89
N SER A 676 9.59 -26.16 8.38
CA SER A 676 9.33 -26.21 6.95
C SER A 676 8.08 -25.41 6.59
N ASN A 677 8.12 -24.70 5.47
CA ASN A 677 7.01 -23.86 4.99
C ASN A 677 5.82 -24.67 4.41
N GLY A 678 5.66 -25.92 4.85
CA GLY A 678 4.69 -26.88 4.34
C GLY A 678 4.15 -27.75 5.46
N GLY A 679 2.91 -27.46 5.87
CA GLY A 679 2.18 -28.29 6.83
C GLY A 679 2.19 -29.75 6.39
N ASN A 680 2.71 -30.62 7.26
CA ASN A 680 2.66 -32.05 7.10
C ASN A 680 1.20 -32.53 7.22
N ARG A 681 0.45 -32.50 6.12
CA ARG A 681 -0.73 -33.37 5.99
C ARG A 681 -0.19 -34.79 5.91
N GLY A 682 -0.34 -35.51 7.01
CA GLY A 682 0.30 -36.79 7.26
C GLY A 682 0.26 -37.78 6.09
N GLY A 683 1.36 -38.51 5.92
CA GLY A 683 1.38 -39.70 5.09
C GLY A 683 2.77 -40.09 4.57
N GLY A 684 3.43 -41.00 5.30
CA GLY A 684 4.31 -42.01 4.70
C GLY A 684 5.79 -41.63 4.61
N GLY A 685 6.60 -42.34 5.41
CA GLY A 685 8.05 -42.26 5.41
C GLY A 685 8.68 -42.41 4.02
N GLY A 686 9.74 -41.64 3.82
CA GLY A 686 10.61 -41.70 2.67
C GLY A 686 11.98 -41.16 3.05
N ASP A 687 12.79 -42.04 3.60
CA ASP A 687 14.23 -41.88 3.83
C ASP A 687 14.91 -41.12 2.68
N ARG A 688 15.52 -39.98 3.03
CA ARG A 688 16.56 -39.34 2.23
C ARG A 688 17.74 -39.01 3.13
N GLY A 689 18.54 -40.05 3.41
CA GLY A 689 19.95 -40.04 3.03
C GLY A 689 20.76 -38.86 3.56
N GLN A 690 21.26 -39.06 4.78
CA GLN A 690 22.40 -38.41 5.41
C GLN A 690 23.58 -38.29 4.43
N GLY A 691 24.19 -37.10 4.35
CA GLY A 691 25.37 -36.83 3.55
C GLY A 691 26.10 -35.58 4.03
N ASP A 692 26.94 -35.77 5.04
CA ASP A 692 28.04 -34.86 5.38
C ASP A 692 28.95 -34.65 4.14
N ALA A 693 29.11 -33.40 3.71
CA ALA A 693 30.25 -33.00 2.89
C ALA A 693 30.56 -31.51 3.14
N PRO A 694 31.84 -31.14 3.38
CA PRO A 694 32.22 -29.75 3.56
C PRO A 694 32.14 -29.00 2.22
N ARG A 695 31.61 -27.77 2.25
CA ARG A 695 31.62 -26.87 1.09
C ARG A 695 33.08 -26.64 0.67
N GLN A 696 33.38 -26.98 -0.58
CA GLN A 696 34.71 -26.85 -1.17
C GLN A 696 34.71 -25.68 -2.16
N ASP A 697 35.64 -24.75 -1.95
CA ASP A 697 35.88 -23.57 -2.78
C ASP A 697 36.17 -23.94 -4.24
N GLY A 698 35.55 -23.20 -5.15
CA GLY A 698 35.76 -23.38 -6.59
C GLY A 698 35.35 -22.14 -7.38
N ALA A 699 36.33 -21.29 -7.67
CA ALA A 699 36.21 -20.18 -8.58
C ALA A 699 35.73 -20.60 -9.98
N GLY A 700 34.73 -19.88 -10.49
CA GLY A 700 34.47 -19.74 -11.93
C GLY A 700 33.14 -20.30 -12.42
N GLY A 701 32.20 -19.40 -12.69
CA GLY A 701 31.06 -19.67 -13.58
C GLY A 701 29.78 -18.99 -13.12
N GLY A 702 29.51 -17.80 -13.66
CA GLY A 702 28.38 -16.95 -13.30
C GLY A 702 27.03 -17.66 -13.30
N GLY A 703 26.39 -17.64 -12.15
CA GLY A 703 24.96 -17.85 -11.93
C GLY A 703 24.50 -16.81 -10.90
N ARG A 704 23.43 -16.07 -11.21
CA ARG A 704 22.73 -15.23 -10.22
C ARG A 704 22.24 -16.15 -9.09
N GLY A 705 22.89 -16.11 -7.94
CA GLY A 705 22.50 -16.79 -6.70
C GLY A 705 22.72 -15.83 -5.54
N GLY A 706 21.66 -15.58 -4.77
CA GLY A 706 21.64 -14.61 -3.67
C GLY A 706 22.57 -15.02 -2.54
N GLY A 707 23.59 -14.21 -2.32
CA GLY A 707 24.45 -14.21 -1.15
C GLY A 707 24.65 -12.76 -0.73
N SER A 708 24.79 -12.53 0.58
CA SER A 708 25.02 -11.22 1.16
C SER A 708 26.42 -10.70 0.86
N VAL A 709 26.50 -9.46 0.36
CA VAL A 709 27.78 -8.80 0.07
C VAL A 709 28.55 -8.58 1.37
N LEU A 710 27.85 -8.21 2.44
CA LEU A 710 28.46 -8.04 3.76
C LEU A 710 29.09 -9.34 4.26
N ARG A 711 28.33 -10.44 4.24
CA ARG A 711 28.77 -11.75 4.70
C ARG A 711 29.95 -12.27 3.89
N ASP A 712 29.87 -12.20 2.56
CA ASP A 712 30.93 -12.72 1.69
C ASP A 712 32.24 -11.97 1.92
N ARG A 713 32.20 -10.63 1.97
CA ARG A 713 33.39 -9.82 2.27
C ARG A 713 33.91 -10.05 3.68
N PHE A 714 33.02 -10.26 4.66
CA PHE A 714 33.41 -10.55 6.04
C PHE A 714 34.23 -11.85 6.13
N LEU A 715 33.76 -12.94 5.52
CA LEU A 715 34.44 -14.23 5.56
C LEU A 715 35.70 -14.29 4.68
N ASP A 716 35.83 -13.41 3.69
CA ASP A 716 37.06 -13.26 2.89
C ASP A 716 38.22 -12.64 3.69
N VAL A 717 37.93 -11.94 4.79
CA VAL A 717 38.95 -11.39 5.70
C VAL A 717 39.39 -12.47 6.70
N PRO A 718 40.67 -12.91 6.69
CA PRO A 718 41.10 -14.04 7.53
C PRO A 718 40.85 -13.88 9.04
N ALA A 719 40.98 -12.66 9.56
CA ALA A 719 40.74 -12.37 10.97
C ALA A 719 39.26 -12.55 11.35
N PHE A 720 38.34 -12.16 10.47
CA PHE A 720 36.90 -12.27 10.68
C PHE A 720 36.39 -13.70 10.44
N ALA A 721 36.97 -14.42 9.47
CA ALA A 721 36.74 -15.86 9.32
C ALA A 721 37.16 -16.65 10.57
N GLU A 722 38.29 -16.28 11.19
CA GLU A 722 38.73 -16.87 12.46
C GLU A 722 37.76 -16.50 13.60
N LEU A 723 37.26 -15.26 13.63
CA LEU A 723 36.28 -14.80 14.61
C LEU A 723 34.97 -15.60 14.51
N TYR A 724 34.46 -15.83 13.30
CA TYR A 724 33.31 -16.71 13.04
C TYR A 724 33.57 -18.14 13.55
N ALA A 725 34.73 -18.72 13.25
CA ALA A 725 35.06 -20.08 13.71
C ALA A 725 35.14 -20.18 15.24
N GLN A 726 35.66 -19.15 15.90
CA GLN A 726 35.68 -19.04 17.37
C GLN A 726 34.27 -18.90 17.93
N ALA A 727 33.41 -18.08 17.30
CA ALA A 727 32.02 -17.92 17.69
C ALA A 727 31.25 -19.25 17.56
N ALA A 728 31.41 -19.98 16.45
CA ALA A 728 30.77 -21.29 16.26
C ALA A 728 31.17 -22.31 17.33
N ALA A 729 32.47 -22.41 17.65
CA ALA A 729 32.94 -23.28 18.73
C ALA A 729 32.41 -22.84 20.11
N THR A 730 32.32 -21.53 20.35
CA THR A 730 31.80 -20.97 21.60
C THR A 730 30.31 -21.26 21.76
N LEU A 731 29.50 -21.04 20.72
CA LEU A 731 28.07 -21.32 20.75
C LEU A 731 27.77 -22.80 20.91
N GLN A 732 28.52 -23.68 20.22
CA GLN A 732 28.40 -25.13 20.44
C GLN A 732 28.65 -25.49 21.91
N ALA A 733 29.75 -25.01 22.50
CA ALA A 733 30.08 -25.29 23.89
C ALA A 733 29.06 -24.67 24.88
N GLN A 734 28.59 -23.46 24.60
CA GLN A 734 27.73 -22.67 25.49
C GLN A 734 26.26 -23.10 25.44
N LEU A 735 25.74 -23.47 24.27
CA LEU A 735 24.33 -23.75 24.08
C LEU A 735 24.04 -25.26 24.08
N VAL A 736 24.90 -26.05 23.42
CA VAL A 736 24.67 -27.48 23.23
C VAL A 736 25.39 -28.30 24.30
N ASP A 737 26.72 -28.18 24.39
CA ASP A 737 27.52 -29.04 25.28
C ASP A 737 27.26 -28.76 26.78
N SER A 738 26.81 -27.54 27.10
CA SER A 738 26.46 -27.12 28.46
C SER A 738 25.14 -27.68 28.97
N GLY A 739 24.24 -28.11 28.06
CA GLY A 739 22.88 -28.54 28.36
C GLY A 739 21.80 -27.45 28.24
N VAL A 740 22.15 -26.18 27.99
CA VAL A 740 21.18 -25.07 27.90
C VAL A 740 20.08 -25.33 26.86
N ALA A 741 20.45 -25.88 25.69
CA ALA A 741 19.48 -26.23 24.66
C ALA A 741 18.54 -27.36 25.08
N ALA A 742 19.02 -28.34 25.83
CA ALA A 742 18.18 -29.43 26.33
C ALA A 742 17.18 -28.91 27.38
N GLU A 743 17.65 -28.07 28.31
CA GLU A 743 16.82 -27.42 29.32
C GLU A 743 15.71 -26.57 28.67
N LEU A 744 16.04 -25.74 27.67
CA LEU A 744 15.05 -24.94 26.95
C LEU A 744 13.98 -25.78 26.24
N VAL A 745 14.36 -26.89 25.61
CA VAL A 745 13.39 -27.79 24.97
C VAL A 745 12.50 -28.46 26.02
N ASP A 746 13.07 -28.91 27.14
CA ASP A 746 12.33 -29.55 28.24
C ASP A 746 11.34 -28.58 28.89
N ASP A 747 11.76 -27.33 29.14
CA ASP A 747 10.93 -26.29 29.74
C ASP A 747 9.72 -25.96 28.86
N TRP A 748 9.93 -25.69 27.57
CA TRP A 748 8.84 -25.43 26.64
C TRP A 748 7.91 -26.65 26.48
N GLN A 749 8.47 -27.86 26.39
CA GLN A 749 7.67 -29.08 26.34
C GLN A 749 6.79 -29.21 27.59
N GLN A 750 7.34 -28.95 28.78
CA GLN A 750 6.59 -28.97 30.03
C GLN A 750 5.47 -27.92 30.04
N THR A 751 5.75 -26.68 29.62
CA THR A 751 4.75 -25.62 29.53
C THR A 751 3.58 -26.02 28.64
N LEU A 752 3.87 -26.55 27.44
CA LEU A 752 2.85 -26.95 26.47
C LEU A 752 2.04 -28.16 26.96
N ASP A 753 2.69 -29.17 27.53
CA ASP A 753 2.01 -30.35 28.11
C ASP A 753 1.11 -29.98 29.29
N ALA A 754 1.45 -28.93 30.05
CA ALA A 754 0.65 -28.45 31.17
C ALA A 754 -0.51 -27.53 30.75
N GLY A 755 -0.27 -26.60 29.81
CA GLY A 755 -1.20 -25.51 29.49
C GLY A 755 -1.98 -25.65 28.17
N ALA A 756 -1.60 -26.60 27.30
CA ALA A 756 -2.17 -26.74 25.96
C ALA A 756 -2.55 -28.18 25.57
N ALA A 757 -2.60 -29.12 26.53
CA ALA A 757 -2.88 -30.54 26.25
C ALA A 757 -4.26 -30.84 25.63
N ASP A 758 -5.21 -29.91 25.76
CA ASP A 758 -6.53 -29.97 25.12
C ASP A 758 -6.54 -29.40 23.68
N LEU A 759 -5.55 -28.57 23.33
CA LEU A 759 -5.39 -27.97 22.00
C LEU A 759 -4.47 -28.81 21.10
N VAL A 760 -3.38 -29.34 21.67
CA VAL A 760 -2.41 -30.18 20.96
C VAL A 760 -2.10 -31.44 21.77
N PRO A 761 -2.11 -32.63 21.16
CA PRO A 761 -1.77 -33.87 21.88
C PRO A 761 -0.31 -33.85 22.37
N ALA A 762 -0.08 -34.27 23.62
CA ALA A 762 1.27 -34.38 24.20
C ALA A 762 2.26 -35.22 23.35
N ALA A 763 1.75 -36.22 22.63
CA ALA A 763 2.58 -37.00 21.70
C ALA A 763 3.14 -36.14 20.55
N THR A 764 2.35 -35.18 20.05
CA THR A 764 2.80 -34.24 19.01
C THR A 764 3.85 -33.28 19.56
N VAL A 765 3.67 -32.78 20.78
CA VAL A 765 4.66 -31.91 21.46
C VAL A 765 5.98 -32.67 21.64
N ALA A 766 5.92 -33.91 22.12
CA ALA A 766 7.09 -34.76 22.29
C ALA A 766 7.80 -35.07 20.95
N ASP A 767 7.05 -35.38 19.89
CA ASP A 767 7.60 -35.63 18.56
C ASP A 767 8.33 -34.39 17.99
N GLU A 768 7.75 -33.19 18.18
CA GLU A 768 8.38 -31.93 17.76
C GLU A 768 9.64 -31.61 18.60
N ALA A 769 9.59 -31.84 19.92
CA ALA A 769 10.72 -31.67 20.81
C ALA A 769 11.88 -32.63 20.46
N ASP A 770 11.58 -33.91 20.19
CA ASP A 770 12.58 -34.91 19.78
C ASP A 770 13.21 -34.59 18.42
N ALA A 771 12.44 -34.00 17.50
CA ALA A 771 12.97 -33.51 16.23
C ALA A 771 13.99 -32.38 16.43
N ILE A 772 13.70 -31.45 17.34
CA ILE A 772 14.63 -30.36 17.71
C ILE A 772 15.88 -30.93 18.38
N ARG A 773 15.73 -31.84 19.36
CA ARG A 773 16.86 -32.52 20.02
C ARG A 773 17.76 -33.22 19.01
N THR A 774 17.17 -33.95 18.08
CA THR A 774 17.88 -34.62 16.99
C THR A 774 18.66 -33.63 16.11
N LYS A 775 18.10 -32.46 15.83
CA LYS A 775 18.76 -31.42 15.02
C LYS A 775 19.95 -30.78 15.74
N LEU A 776 19.83 -30.56 17.05
CA LEU A 776 20.90 -30.01 17.88
C LEU A 776 21.93 -31.06 18.31
N GLY A 777 21.69 -32.35 18.04
CA GLY A 777 22.57 -33.43 18.45
C GLY A 777 22.58 -33.68 19.97
N ILE A 778 21.50 -33.30 20.66
CA ILE A 778 21.29 -33.50 22.09
C ILE A 778 20.32 -34.67 22.31
N GLY A 779 20.39 -35.32 23.47
CA GLY A 779 19.65 -36.56 23.74
C GLY A 779 19.11 -36.66 25.15
#